data_AF-A0ABD0N7H0-F1
#
_entry.id   AF-A0ABD0N7H0-F1
#
_cell.length_a   1.000
_cell.length_b   1.000
_cell.length_c   1.000
_cell.angle_alpha   90.00
_cell.angle_beta   90.00
_cell.angle_gamma   90.00
#
_symmetry.space_group_name_H-M   'P 1'
#
loop_
_entity.id
_entity.type
_entity.pdbx_description
1 polymer ?
#
loop_
_entity_poly.entity_id
_entity_poly.type
_entity_poly.pdbx_seq_one_letter_code
_entity_poly.pdbx_strand_id
1 'polypeptide(L)'
;EENELVNSFLQKLMNMDYTARDTVIKLKQKDKELKTTGTKKACDKEVADYNPDIHPMDVQMAVFHCADGFLKQMMVTKLSQCQYALPLLVPDPFTQQIEFPLWTFRQISKSWKMKNSNNEIISQTQPVYKAETPMVAFFRFGSVSSSKSQLMNSLIKEKHHTFFHRNCSGGSRTRLLLDGVVEIAWYCPSGKKTDTYNDCVAFCNLYGDAGVSETQYEILTSMASVNVLFLPDFGQKNLYKGLVRSLFKSHQPLICLLTDNDCDKTKLRNRKFIMGLLNKNQSDVSEQIKENIRESLTKQKKSFKLEDVAKHTGLRVDENDPECQRGKQAADQIMGLLRGKDPSTVKETFLPCQGKLWHDWCKMNKELHHLQRENPEEDKTRKEKIMRDIRQKQIYESWSSVKKNKKDDLQFDFCSLPSLAAEMMISGFPMELMDGDAAHVPLTWITAVLDELVKKLGDQKVFVLSVLGIQSSGKSTMLNAMFGLQFAVSAGRCTRGAFMQLIKVSKEMKTELKFDYILVVDTEGLRPPELAESSTTHRDNEMATFVVGVGNMTLINIFGENPSEMQDILQIVVQAFMRMKKVRLNPSCMFVHQNVSDITAEEKNLEGRRRLQEKLDEMTKLAAREEDFDAERFSDVIVFDVQNDVKYFAQLWEGSPPMAPPNPDYCENILELKQTILTHASKSEGITLTHLRDRIQDLWEALLNEQFVFSFKNSLEIATYKKLETEYSKWTWSLRSAMLEIESKLHNKIENKTIHHLEETDVQYQLNARSEEVKKTMEANDPVLYFERKSEEYYGIFQKYCQGASSTAIFGAFVCNKLKEPIQQNVYKKTARDLANEMRTNCESLNGNRSNLEKHILRTLAEKQDFNAYMTYINNPREHFKNFIRSEVSQYITKRFEDSVRAKMEDSILLLKQQITNAAHESSQEDNVKLWLSHFTQELSDVLVFSSSDLTGVNQDDVEVSFLEAVIKKELPSVISDIISKFSTETFPVKLEHKDRPDEILTDHFCQCCWVQCPFCAAICTNTIENHDGDHSVPFHRIIGVNGCCYRGTTSLSISICTSAVASDRSFFPNSSDDKVPWKEYRKGGPEYASWSITPDLSELPYWKWFVCRFQKDLENHYKKTLRGFQRKSVNLDEWRKYLQEDAIKSLDKYI
;
A
#
# COMPACT_ATOMS: atom_id res chain seq x y z
N GLU A 1 -27.46 -22.70 42.48
CA GLU A 1 -28.21 -23.34 41.38
C GLU A 1 -29.07 -22.32 40.63
N GLU A 2 -30.17 -21.77 41.18
CA GLU A 2 -31.00 -20.77 40.45
C GLU A 2 -30.25 -19.48 40.07
N ASN A 3 -29.43 -18.92 40.97
CA ASN A 3 -28.60 -17.75 40.67
C ASN A 3 -27.55 -18.02 39.56
N GLU A 4 -27.10 -19.26 39.40
CA GLU A 4 -26.16 -19.62 38.33
C GLU A 4 -26.86 -19.68 36.97
N LEU A 5 -28.14 -20.08 36.92
CA LEU A 5 -28.95 -20.05 35.70
C LEU A 5 -29.14 -18.62 35.17
N VAL A 6 -29.43 -17.66 36.05
CA VAL A 6 -29.57 -16.25 35.68
C VAL A 6 -28.29 -15.70 35.07
N ASN A 7 -27.15 -15.94 35.74
CA ASN A 7 -25.85 -15.49 35.25
C ASN A 7 -25.46 -16.16 33.93
N SER A 8 -25.70 -17.46 33.81
CA SER A 8 -25.44 -18.21 32.57
C SER A 8 -26.29 -17.69 31.41
N PHE A 9 -27.59 -17.46 31.63
CA PHE A 9 -28.49 -16.92 30.62
C PHE A 9 -28.04 -15.53 30.14
N LEU A 10 -27.77 -14.61 31.08
CA LEU A 10 -27.30 -13.27 30.76
C LEU A 10 -25.96 -13.30 30.03
N GLN A 11 -24.99 -14.10 30.48
CA GLN A 11 -23.68 -14.20 29.85
C GLN A 11 -23.79 -14.68 28.41
N LYS A 12 -24.55 -15.76 28.16
CA LYS A 12 -24.80 -16.27 26.81
C LYS A 12 -25.48 -15.23 25.93
N LEU A 13 -26.55 -14.60 26.44
CA LEU A 13 -27.30 -13.59 25.69
C LEU A 13 -26.44 -12.38 25.31
N MET A 14 -25.62 -11.88 26.25
CA MET A 14 -24.74 -10.72 25.99
C MET A 14 -23.67 -11.03 24.94
N ASN A 15 -23.18 -12.26 24.91
CA ASN A 15 -22.22 -12.76 23.92
C ASN A 15 -22.87 -13.11 22.56
N MET A 16 -24.18 -12.89 22.39
CA MET A 16 -24.95 -13.24 21.19
C MET A 16 -25.05 -14.75 20.90
N ASP A 17 -24.88 -15.59 21.93
CA ASP A 17 -25.10 -17.04 21.82
C ASP A 17 -26.60 -17.33 21.65
N TYR A 18 -27.02 -17.76 20.46
CA TYR A 18 -28.42 -18.10 20.18
C TYR A 18 -28.86 -19.45 20.80
N THR A 19 -28.03 -20.08 21.64
CA THR A 19 -28.43 -21.16 22.55
C THR A 19 -28.76 -20.66 23.96
N ALA A 20 -28.79 -19.34 24.20
CA ALA A 20 -29.08 -18.75 25.52
C ALA A 20 -30.37 -19.31 26.15
N ARG A 21 -31.41 -19.58 25.34
CA ARG A 21 -32.69 -20.15 25.80
C ARG A 21 -32.65 -21.67 26.09
N ASP A 22 -31.57 -22.37 25.76
CA ASP A 22 -31.40 -23.82 25.97
C ASP A 22 -30.58 -24.15 27.24
N THR A 23 -30.45 -23.21 28.17
CA THR A 23 -29.65 -23.38 29.40
C THR A 23 -30.32 -24.38 30.34
N VAL A 24 -29.72 -25.58 30.52
CA VAL A 24 -30.19 -26.65 31.43
C VAL A 24 -29.13 -26.95 32.49
N ILE A 25 -29.55 -27.23 33.72
CA ILE A 25 -28.65 -27.66 34.81
C ILE A 25 -28.13 -29.08 34.49
N LYS A 26 -26.83 -29.22 34.21
CA LYS A 26 -26.14 -30.52 34.33
C LYS A 26 -25.76 -30.70 35.80
N LEU A 27 -26.53 -31.48 36.55
CA LEU A 27 -26.11 -31.92 37.88
C LEU A 27 -24.74 -32.59 37.75
N LYS A 28 -23.71 -32.02 38.39
CA LYS A 28 -22.44 -32.71 38.59
C LYS A 28 -22.74 -33.95 39.42
N GLN A 29 -22.86 -35.11 38.78
CA GLN A 29 -22.70 -36.37 39.50
C GLN A 29 -21.32 -36.30 40.15
N LYS A 30 -21.28 -36.19 41.48
CA LYS A 30 -20.06 -36.46 42.24
C LYS A 30 -19.74 -37.92 41.98
N ASP A 31 -18.80 -38.17 41.07
CA ASP A 31 -18.12 -39.46 40.97
C ASP A 31 -17.49 -39.74 42.33
N LYS A 32 -18.19 -40.52 43.16
CA LYS A 32 -17.55 -41.28 44.22
C LYS A 32 -16.72 -42.34 43.51
N GLU A 33 -15.41 -42.13 43.47
CA GLU A 33 -14.43 -43.19 43.24
C GLU A 33 -14.72 -44.34 44.22
N LEU A 34 -15.42 -45.38 43.73
CA LEU A 34 -15.43 -46.68 44.37
C LEU A 34 -14.58 -47.61 43.52
N LYS A 35 -13.33 -47.79 43.96
CA LYS A 35 -12.54 -48.97 43.66
C LYS A 35 -13.31 -50.20 44.14
N THR A 36 -13.74 -51.08 43.23
CA THR A 36 -13.40 -52.52 43.22
C THR A 36 -14.16 -53.28 42.12
N THR A 37 -13.38 -53.98 41.31
CA THR A 37 -13.62 -55.28 40.66
C THR A 37 -14.98 -55.98 40.84
N GLY A 38 -15.63 -56.30 39.70
CA GLY A 38 -16.23 -57.62 39.48
C GLY A 38 -17.74 -57.79 39.62
N THR A 39 -18.37 -58.10 38.47
CA THR A 39 -19.58 -58.93 38.25
C THR A 39 -21.00 -58.35 38.46
N LYS A 40 -21.81 -58.51 37.40
CA LYS A 40 -23.24 -58.18 37.24
C LYS A 40 -24.16 -58.71 38.35
N LYS A 41 -25.15 -57.90 38.74
CA LYS A 41 -26.54 -58.35 38.97
C LYS A 41 -27.52 -57.16 38.99
N ALA A 42 -28.62 -57.33 38.27
CA ALA A 42 -29.78 -56.45 38.26
C ALA A 42 -30.59 -56.60 39.55
N CYS A 43 -31.10 -55.49 40.11
CA CYS A 43 -32.38 -55.45 40.82
C CYS A 43 -32.84 -53.99 40.95
N ASP A 44 -34.04 -53.73 40.44
CA ASP A 44 -34.81 -52.51 40.57
C ASP A 44 -34.95 -52.06 42.03
N LYS A 45 -34.69 -50.77 42.29
CA LYS A 45 -35.42 -49.99 43.28
C LYS A 45 -35.61 -48.58 42.77
N GLU A 46 -36.86 -48.30 42.39
CA GLU A 46 -37.44 -46.98 42.31
C GLU A 46 -37.05 -46.14 43.53
N VAL A 47 -36.23 -45.13 43.32
CA VAL A 47 -36.24 -43.92 44.15
C VAL A 47 -36.66 -42.82 43.21
N ALA A 48 -37.91 -42.40 43.37
CA ALA A 48 -38.49 -41.26 42.69
C ALA A 48 -37.64 -40.02 43.00
N ASP A 49 -36.80 -39.61 42.05
CA ASP A 49 -36.04 -38.37 42.13
C ASP A 49 -36.98 -37.23 41.70
N TYR A 50 -37.60 -36.60 42.68
CA TYR A 50 -38.33 -35.34 42.50
C TYR A 50 -37.30 -34.25 42.17
N ASN A 51 -37.22 -33.86 40.89
CA ASN A 51 -36.44 -32.70 40.48
C ASN A 51 -37.37 -31.72 39.73
N PRO A 52 -37.63 -30.50 40.22
CA PRO A 52 -38.44 -29.54 39.50
C PRO A 52 -37.58 -28.93 38.39
N ASP A 53 -37.70 -29.44 37.16
CA ASP A 53 -37.09 -28.82 35.98
C ASP A 53 -37.62 -27.39 35.81
N ILE A 54 -36.82 -26.38 36.18
CA ILE A 54 -37.14 -24.96 35.99
C ILE A 54 -37.18 -24.68 34.47
N HIS A 55 -38.31 -24.17 33.99
CA HIS A 55 -38.49 -23.89 32.58
C HIS A 55 -37.56 -22.74 32.11
N PRO A 56 -36.76 -22.88 31.04
CA PRO A 56 -35.79 -21.85 30.62
C PRO A 56 -36.39 -20.48 30.36
N MET A 57 -37.59 -20.42 29.78
CA MET A 57 -38.31 -19.16 29.59
C MET A 57 -38.76 -18.51 30.91
N ASP A 58 -38.96 -19.27 31.99
CA ASP A 58 -39.23 -18.67 33.30
C ASP A 58 -37.97 -17.99 33.84
N VAL A 59 -36.76 -18.51 33.54
CA VAL A 59 -35.50 -17.81 33.86
C VAL A 59 -35.44 -16.49 33.09
N GLN A 60 -35.68 -16.50 31.77
CA GLN A 60 -35.72 -15.27 30.97
C GLN A 60 -36.71 -14.25 31.55
N MET A 61 -37.94 -14.69 31.88
CA MET A 61 -38.97 -13.79 32.38
C MET A 61 -38.67 -13.30 33.81
N ALA A 62 -38.11 -14.14 34.68
CA ALA A 62 -37.67 -13.72 36.01
C ALA A 62 -36.62 -12.62 35.92
N VAL A 63 -35.62 -12.78 35.04
CA VAL A 63 -34.61 -11.74 34.79
C VAL A 63 -35.26 -10.48 34.22
N PHE A 64 -36.18 -10.62 33.26
CA PHE A 64 -36.89 -9.48 32.67
C PHE A 64 -37.70 -8.70 33.72
N HIS A 65 -38.40 -9.36 34.63
CA HIS A 65 -39.17 -8.71 35.68
C HIS A 65 -38.30 -8.03 36.75
N CYS A 66 -37.14 -8.62 37.07
CA CYS A 66 -36.21 -8.06 38.05
C CYS A 66 -35.28 -6.97 37.49
N ALA A 67 -35.20 -6.83 36.16
CA ALA A 67 -34.34 -5.88 35.49
C ALA A 67 -34.89 -4.44 35.52
N ASP A 68 -33.99 -3.46 35.64
CA ASP A 68 -34.32 -2.06 35.39
C ASP A 68 -34.57 -1.79 33.88
N GLY A 69 -35.03 -0.59 33.54
CA GLY A 69 -35.36 -0.23 32.16
C GLY A 69 -34.19 -0.33 31.17
N PHE A 70 -32.94 -0.12 31.64
CA PHE A 70 -31.75 -0.20 30.80
C PHE A 70 -31.38 -1.64 30.51
N LEU A 71 -31.36 -2.50 31.54
CA LEU A 71 -31.09 -3.92 31.38
C LEU A 71 -32.19 -4.59 30.54
N LYS A 72 -33.48 -4.24 30.74
CA LYS A 72 -34.58 -4.70 29.88
C LYS A 72 -34.35 -4.34 28.41
N GLN A 73 -33.99 -3.09 28.11
CA GLN A 73 -33.70 -2.64 26.75
C GLN A 73 -32.51 -3.39 26.15
N MET A 74 -31.43 -3.57 26.91
CA MET A 74 -30.25 -4.33 26.48
C MET A 74 -30.58 -5.80 26.18
N MET A 75 -31.34 -6.46 27.06
CA MET A 75 -31.81 -7.84 26.87
C MET A 75 -32.64 -7.97 25.59
N VAL A 76 -33.62 -7.09 25.39
CA VAL A 76 -34.52 -7.12 24.22
C VAL A 76 -33.74 -6.84 22.92
N THR A 77 -32.78 -5.93 22.94
CA THR A 77 -31.86 -5.70 21.81
C THR A 77 -31.05 -6.95 21.48
N LYS A 78 -30.46 -7.62 22.49
CA LYS A 78 -29.68 -8.86 22.30
C LYS A 78 -30.54 -10.04 21.81
N LEU A 79 -31.75 -10.20 22.37
CA LEU A 79 -32.73 -11.20 21.89
C LEU A 79 -33.04 -10.97 20.39
N SER A 80 -33.19 -9.71 19.98
CA SER A 80 -33.45 -9.37 18.57
C SER A 80 -32.27 -9.67 17.64
N GLN A 81 -31.04 -9.49 18.13
CA GLN A 81 -29.80 -9.83 17.42
C GLN A 81 -29.66 -11.36 17.26
N CYS A 82 -30.01 -12.14 18.29
CA CYS A 82 -30.09 -13.60 18.24
C CYS A 82 -31.28 -14.15 17.43
N GLN A 83 -32.10 -13.30 16.81
CA GLN A 83 -33.31 -13.66 16.05
C GLN A 83 -34.41 -14.38 16.87
N TYR A 84 -34.42 -14.14 18.17
CA TYR A 84 -35.49 -14.59 19.06
C TYR A 84 -36.71 -13.67 19.01
N ALA A 85 -37.86 -14.22 19.38
CA ALA A 85 -39.06 -13.45 19.63
C ALA A 85 -38.93 -12.59 20.90
N LEU A 86 -39.54 -11.40 20.87
CA LEU A 86 -39.36 -10.36 21.87
C LEU A 86 -40.62 -10.23 22.74
N PRO A 87 -40.50 -9.98 24.05
CA PRO A 87 -41.66 -9.76 24.92
C PRO A 87 -42.45 -8.52 24.47
N LEU A 88 -43.70 -8.71 24.06
CA LEU A 88 -44.62 -7.66 23.61
C LEU A 88 -45.63 -7.30 24.69
N LEU A 89 -46.33 -8.27 25.28
CA LEU A 89 -47.26 -8.04 26.39
C LEU A 89 -46.87 -8.98 27.52
N VAL A 90 -46.49 -8.42 28.66
CA VAL A 90 -45.94 -9.19 29.78
C VAL A 90 -46.83 -9.00 31.00
N PRO A 91 -47.57 -10.03 31.45
CA PRO A 91 -48.33 -9.94 32.68
C PRO A 91 -47.39 -9.92 33.88
N ASP A 92 -47.61 -9.00 34.82
CA ASP A 92 -46.90 -8.99 36.09
C ASP A 92 -47.37 -10.19 36.95
N PRO A 93 -46.44 -11.01 37.47
CA PRO A 93 -46.79 -12.25 38.15
C PRO A 93 -47.56 -12.04 39.46
N PHE A 94 -47.46 -10.86 40.07
CA PHE A 94 -48.09 -10.57 41.37
C PHE A 94 -49.37 -9.73 41.24
N THR A 95 -49.37 -8.76 40.34
CA THR A 95 -50.46 -7.78 40.17
C THR A 95 -51.39 -8.10 39.01
N GLN A 96 -50.99 -9.00 38.11
CA GLN A 96 -51.70 -9.32 36.85
C GLN A 96 -51.85 -8.12 35.90
N GLN A 97 -51.24 -6.97 36.22
CA GLN A 97 -51.19 -5.82 35.31
C GLN A 97 -50.30 -6.15 34.12
N ILE A 98 -50.74 -5.80 32.91
CA ILE A 98 -49.99 -6.08 31.69
C ILE A 98 -49.03 -4.93 31.39
N GLU A 99 -47.74 -5.23 31.38
CA GLU A 99 -46.67 -4.34 30.94
C GLU A 99 -46.50 -4.43 29.42
N PHE A 100 -46.47 -3.27 28.75
CA PHE A 100 -46.03 -3.13 27.36
C PHE A 100 -44.68 -2.41 27.35
N PRO A 101 -43.56 -3.15 27.14
CA PRO A 101 -42.22 -2.59 27.26
C PRO A 101 -41.78 -1.83 26.00
N LEU A 102 -42.49 -0.76 25.62
CA LEU A 102 -42.27 0.00 24.39
C LEU A 102 -40.86 0.61 24.30
N TRP A 103 -40.31 1.09 25.41
CA TRP A 103 -38.96 1.66 25.47
C TRP A 103 -37.91 0.68 24.96
N THR A 104 -38.08 -0.61 25.29
CA THR A 104 -37.13 -1.66 24.91
C THR A 104 -37.03 -1.85 23.39
N PHE A 105 -38.08 -1.52 22.62
CA PHE A 105 -38.09 -1.63 21.16
C PHE A 105 -37.45 -0.43 20.44
N ARG A 106 -37.15 0.68 21.14
CA ARG A 106 -36.65 1.91 20.50
C ARG A 106 -35.28 1.74 19.83
N GLN A 107 -34.42 0.88 20.36
CA GLN A 107 -33.10 0.59 19.79
C GLN A 107 -33.12 -0.42 18.63
N ILE A 108 -34.24 -1.14 18.44
CA ILE A 108 -34.31 -2.21 17.45
C ILE A 108 -34.64 -1.64 16.09
N SER A 109 -33.73 -1.86 15.15
CA SER A 109 -33.95 -1.62 13.72
C SER A 109 -33.84 -2.93 12.96
N LYS A 110 -34.72 -3.10 11.96
CA LYS A 110 -34.67 -4.23 11.04
C LYS A 110 -34.52 -3.71 9.62
N SER A 111 -33.78 -4.47 8.82
CA SER A 111 -33.57 -4.21 7.39
C SER A 111 -34.21 -5.33 6.59
N TRP A 112 -34.89 -4.99 5.49
CA TRP A 112 -35.46 -5.98 4.58
C TRP A 112 -35.48 -5.45 3.15
N LYS A 113 -35.63 -6.34 2.19
CA LYS A 113 -35.77 -5.97 0.77
C LYS A 113 -37.18 -6.26 0.29
N MET A 114 -37.80 -5.26 -0.32
CA MET A 114 -39.15 -5.35 -0.88
C MET A 114 -39.15 -5.03 -2.37
N LYS A 115 -40.18 -5.46 -3.09
CA LYS A 115 -40.37 -5.09 -4.49
C LYS A 115 -41.26 -3.85 -4.58
N ASN A 116 -40.80 -2.82 -5.30
CA ASN A 116 -41.61 -1.64 -5.57
C ASN A 116 -42.69 -1.91 -6.63
N SER A 117 -43.53 -0.91 -6.91
CA SER A 117 -44.57 -0.98 -7.94
C SER A 117 -44.04 -1.31 -9.35
N ASN A 118 -42.77 -1.05 -9.61
CA ASN A 118 -42.05 -1.34 -10.86
C ASN A 118 -41.33 -2.70 -10.83
N ASN A 119 -41.56 -3.50 -9.79
CA ASN A 119 -40.95 -4.82 -9.56
C ASN A 119 -39.43 -4.80 -9.30
N GLU A 120 -38.86 -3.63 -8.99
CA GLU A 120 -37.45 -3.45 -8.60
C GLU A 120 -37.27 -3.72 -7.11
N ILE A 121 -36.11 -4.28 -6.74
CA ILE A 121 -35.79 -4.62 -5.36
C ILE A 121 -35.23 -3.37 -4.65
N ILE A 122 -35.95 -2.87 -3.64
CA ILE A 122 -35.52 -1.76 -2.78
C ILE A 122 -35.14 -2.31 -1.42
N SER A 123 -34.02 -1.84 -0.87
CA SER A 123 -33.61 -2.13 0.51
C SER A 123 -34.15 -1.05 1.45
N GLN A 124 -34.83 -1.45 2.51
CA GLN A 124 -35.40 -0.57 3.53
C GLN A 124 -34.82 -0.94 4.89
N THR A 125 -34.41 0.07 5.67
CA THR A 125 -34.00 -0.10 7.07
C THR A 125 -34.80 0.89 7.91
N GLN A 126 -35.54 0.39 8.89
CA GLN A 126 -36.35 1.23 9.77
C GLN A 126 -36.36 0.69 11.21
N PRO A 127 -36.52 1.59 12.21
CA PRO A 127 -36.83 1.18 13.57
C PRO A 127 -38.16 0.43 13.63
N VAL A 128 -38.20 -0.71 14.33
CA VAL A 128 -39.38 -1.59 14.33
C VAL A 128 -40.62 -0.90 14.91
N TYR A 129 -40.44 0.04 15.84
CA TYR A 129 -41.55 0.76 16.44
C TYR A 129 -42.30 1.69 15.47
N LYS A 130 -41.62 2.17 14.40
CA LYS A 130 -42.21 3.00 13.34
C LYS A 130 -42.70 2.19 12.14
N ALA A 131 -42.22 0.96 11.99
CA ALA A 131 -42.49 0.13 10.83
C ALA A 131 -43.97 -0.24 10.77
N GLU A 132 -44.63 0.11 9.66
CA GLU A 132 -45.99 -0.33 9.36
C GLU A 132 -45.94 -1.73 8.74
N THR A 133 -46.24 -2.75 9.53
CA THR A 133 -46.19 -4.14 9.07
C THR A 133 -47.54 -4.81 9.28
N PRO A 134 -47.94 -5.79 8.46
CA PRO A 134 -49.05 -6.67 8.81
C PRO A 134 -48.69 -7.56 10.01
N MET A 135 -49.69 -7.83 10.88
CA MET A 135 -49.55 -8.71 12.05
C MET A 135 -50.32 -10.01 11.86
N VAL A 136 -49.66 -11.13 12.13
CA VAL A 136 -50.28 -12.45 12.22
C VAL A 136 -50.28 -12.90 13.67
N ALA A 137 -51.46 -13.01 14.29
CA ALA A 137 -51.61 -13.38 15.69
C ALA A 137 -51.91 -14.88 15.84
N PHE A 138 -51.12 -15.57 16.66
CA PHE A 138 -51.25 -17.00 16.95
C PHE A 138 -51.68 -17.24 18.38
N PHE A 139 -52.81 -17.90 18.57
CA PHE A 139 -53.36 -18.22 19.89
C PHE A 139 -54.11 -19.57 19.87
N ARG A 140 -54.35 -20.13 21.06
CA ARG A 140 -55.07 -21.39 21.24
C ARG A 140 -56.17 -21.24 22.28
N PHE A 141 -57.19 -22.09 22.19
CA PHE A 141 -58.15 -22.29 23.26
C PHE A 141 -58.05 -23.72 23.79
N GLY A 142 -57.95 -23.88 25.11
CA GLY A 142 -57.77 -25.17 25.76
C GLY A 142 -56.41 -25.82 25.46
N SER A 143 -56.20 -27.03 25.99
CA SER A 143 -55.00 -27.83 25.74
C SER A 143 -55.06 -28.47 24.36
N VAL A 144 -54.00 -28.30 23.55
CA VAL A 144 -53.91 -28.82 22.19
C VAL A 144 -52.79 -29.84 22.06
N SER A 145 -52.98 -30.85 21.23
CA SER A 145 -52.01 -31.93 21.01
C SER A 145 -50.78 -31.47 20.22
N SER A 146 -50.92 -30.48 19.32
CA SER A 146 -49.85 -29.95 18.46
C SER A 146 -49.17 -28.69 19.03
N SER A 147 -47.87 -28.53 18.76
CA SER A 147 -47.08 -27.39 19.25
C SER A 147 -47.27 -26.16 18.36
N LYS A 148 -47.98 -25.14 18.88
CA LYS A 148 -48.21 -23.87 18.18
C LYS A 148 -46.90 -23.16 17.80
N SER A 149 -46.00 -22.94 18.76
CA SER A 149 -44.73 -22.24 18.52
C SER A 149 -43.82 -22.98 17.53
N GLN A 150 -43.84 -24.32 17.52
CA GLN A 150 -43.06 -25.11 16.57
C GLN A 150 -43.55 -24.91 15.14
N LEU A 151 -44.87 -24.84 14.93
CA LEU A 151 -45.45 -24.53 13.63
C LEU A 151 -45.21 -23.07 13.22
N MET A 152 -45.16 -22.14 14.17
CA MET A 152 -44.82 -20.74 13.87
C MET A 152 -43.38 -20.60 13.37
N ASN A 153 -42.44 -21.33 13.96
CA ASN A 153 -41.04 -21.28 13.54
C ASN A 153 -40.87 -21.69 12.07
N SER A 154 -41.57 -22.73 11.59
CA SER A 154 -41.50 -23.14 10.18
C SER A 154 -42.07 -22.10 9.20
N LEU A 155 -42.88 -21.13 9.67
CA LEU A 155 -43.39 -20.03 8.85
C LEU A 155 -42.38 -18.88 8.71
N ILE A 156 -41.50 -18.71 9.68
CA ILE A 156 -40.48 -17.64 9.70
C ILE A 156 -39.15 -18.19 9.18
N LYS A 157 -38.60 -19.21 9.85
CA LYS A 157 -37.32 -19.82 9.53
C LYS A 157 -37.23 -21.24 10.08
N GLU A 158 -36.97 -22.22 9.21
CA GLU A 158 -36.96 -23.64 9.60
C GLU A 158 -35.74 -24.05 10.43
N LYS A 159 -34.57 -23.45 10.16
CA LYS A 159 -33.30 -23.83 10.80
C LYS A 159 -33.03 -23.16 12.16
N HIS A 160 -33.86 -22.24 12.62
CA HIS A 160 -33.65 -21.50 13.86
C HIS A 160 -34.97 -21.30 14.62
N HIS A 161 -34.97 -21.58 15.92
CA HIS A 161 -36.16 -21.49 16.77
C HIS A 161 -36.39 -20.08 17.32
N THR A 162 -37.01 -19.21 16.52
CA THR A 162 -37.36 -17.85 16.93
C THR A 162 -38.28 -17.81 18.16
N PHE A 163 -39.35 -18.61 18.16
CA PHE A 163 -40.24 -18.80 19.32
C PHE A 163 -39.88 -20.07 20.08
N PHE A 164 -39.79 -19.99 21.41
CA PHE A 164 -39.54 -21.17 22.24
C PHE A 164 -40.72 -22.14 22.17
N HIS A 165 -40.45 -23.43 21.97
CA HIS A 165 -41.46 -24.48 21.86
C HIS A 165 -41.17 -25.67 22.78
N ARG A 166 -42.20 -26.47 23.06
CA ARG A 166 -42.14 -27.58 24.04
C ARG A 166 -41.17 -28.73 23.70
N ASN A 167 -40.58 -28.74 22.50
CA ASN A 167 -39.59 -29.76 22.11
C ASN A 167 -38.16 -29.18 22.12
N CYS A 168 -37.98 -27.91 22.49
CA CYS A 168 -36.66 -27.35 22.77
C CYS A 168 -36.07 -28.02 24.02
N SER A 169 -34.74 -28.00 24.14
CA SER A 169 -34.02 -28.51 25.30
C SER A 169 -34.49 -27.79 26.58
N GLY A 170 -34.78 -28.56 27.64
CA GLY A 170 -35.33 -28.01 28.89
C GLY A 170 -36.80 -27.58 28.83
N GLY A 171 -37.49 -27.81 27.70
CA GLY A 171 -38.91 -27.51 27.58
C GLY A 171 -39.76 -28.40 28.50
N SER A 172 -40.60 -27.79 29.33
CA SER A 172 -41.54 -28.48 30.21
C SER A 172 -42.99 -28.01 29.99
N ARG A 173 -43.96 -28.85 30.38
CA ARG A 173 -45.37 -28.43 30.47
C ARG A 173 -45.63 -27.53 31.67
N THR A 174 -44.81 -27.63 32.71
CA THR A 174 -44.88 -26.78 33.90
C THR A 174 -44.08 -25.51 33.64
N ARG A 175 -44.76 -24.37 33.64
CA ARG A 175 -44.19 -23.02 33.50
C ARG A 175 -44.96 -22.06 34.40
N LEU A 176 -44.27 -21.09 34.97
CA LEU A 176 -44.81 -20.20 36.01
C LEU A 176 -45.00 -18.77 35.52
N LEU A 177 -44.10 -18.26 34.68
CA LEU A 177 -44.04 -16.84 34.31
C LEU A 177 -44.37 -16.61 32.83
N LEU A 178 -44.50 -17.67 32.03
CA LEU A 178 -44.73 -17.55 30.59
C LEU A 178 -46.21 -17.51 30.18
N ASP A 179 -47.13 -18.01 31.01
CA ASP A 179 -48.55 -18.02 30.65
C ASP A 179 -49.12 -16.58 30.59
N GLY A 180 -49.79 -16.24 29.49
CA GLY A 180 -50.30 -14.90 29.23
C GLY A 180 -49.27 -13.93 28.63
N VAL A 181 -47.99 -14.31 28.52
CA VAL A 181 -46.98 -13.53 27.78
C VAL A 181 -47.28 -13.58 26.28
N VAL A 182 -47.18 -12.44 25.62
CA VAL A 182 -47.18 -12.34 24.16
C VAL A 182 -45.77 -12.02 23.70
N GLU A 183 -45.20 -12.87 22.84
CA GLU A 183 -43.94 -12.54 22.13
C GLU A 183 -44.20 -12.12 20.68
N ILE A 184 -43.33 -11.28 20.12
CA ILE A 184 -43.38 -10.81 18.73
C ILE A 184 -42.07 -11.06 17.99
N ALA A 185 -42.14 -11.44 16.72
CA ALA A 185 -41.00 -11.54 15.81
C ALA A 185 -41.36 -11.07 14.41
N TRP A 186 -40.36 -10.74 13.58
CA TRP A 186 -40.59 -10.29 12.20
C TRP A 186 -39.97 -11.25 11.20
N TYR A 187 -40.69 -11.54 10.14
CA TYR A 187 -40.12 -12.08 8.91
C TYR A 187 -39.65 -10.92 8.03
N CYS A 188 -38.36 -10.84 7.76
CA CYS A 188 -37.76 -9.81 6.90
C CYS A 188 -37.28 -10.42 5.57
N PRO A 189 -37.92 -10.12 4.43
CA PRO A 189 -37.52 -10.68 3.14
C PRO A 189 -36.12 -10.24 2.70
N SER A 190 -35.43 -11.13 1.97
CA SER A 190 -34.05 -10.94 1.49
C SER A 190 -33.96 -10.39 0.06
N GLY A 191 -35.08 -10.32 -0.66
CA GLY A 191 -35.21 -9.96 -2.06
C GLY A 191 -35.06 -11.16 -3.02
N LYS A 192 -34.89 -12.37 -2.51
CA LYS A 192 -34.72 -13.59 -3.32
C LYS A 192 -36.07 -14.10 -3.81
N LYS A 193 -36.07 -14.83 -4.95
CA LYS A 193 -37.30 -15.47 -5.47
C LYS A 193 -37.89 -16.52 -4.51
N THR A 194 -37.07 -17.01 -3.57
CA THR A 194 -37.44 -17.99 -2.53
C THR A 194 -38.10 -17.35 -1.31
N ASP A 195 -38.23 -16.02 -1.23
CA ASP A 195 -38.87 -15.37 -0.09
C ASP A 195 -40.37 -15.73 -0.02
N THR A 196 -40.85 -16.03 1.20
CA THR A 196 -42.24 -16.46 1.43
C THR A 196 -43.23 -15.30 1.31
N TYR A 197 -42.84 -14.10 1.76
CA TYR A 197 -43.66 -12.89 1.79
C TYR A 197 -42.93 -11.76 1.05
N ASN A 198 -43.68 -10.89 0.37
CA ASN A 198 -43.12 -9.79 -0.44
C ASN A 198 -42.70 -8.56 0.38
N ASP A 199 -43.11 -8.50 1.64
CA ASP A 199 -42.87 -7.40 2.56
C ASP A 199 -42.65 -7.97 3.97
N CYS A 200 -42.19 -7.12 4.90
CA CYS A 200 -41.97 -7.48 6.29
C CYS A 200 -43.30 -7.85 6.97
N VAL A 201 -43.33 -8.97 7.72
CA VAL A 201 -44.55 -9.44 8.42
C VAL A 201 -44.24 -9.72 9.88
N ALA A 202 -45.03 -9.16 10.80
CA ALA A 202 -44.90 -9.46 12.22
C ALA A 202 -45.75 -10.68 12.61
N PHE A 203 -45.20 -11.52 13.48
CA PHE A 203 -45.83 -12.70 14.03
C PHE A 203 -45.90 -12.55 15.55
N CYS A 204 -47.09 -12.69 16.13
CA CYS A 204 -47.30 -12.59 17.57
C CYS A 204 -47.77 -13.94 18.14
N ASN A 205 -47.16 -14.36 19.23
CA ASN A 205 -47.43 -15.63 19.90
C ASN A 205 -47.96 -15.41 21.31
N LEU A 206 -49.23 -15.71 21.57
CA LEU A 206 -49.81 -15.67 22.94
C LEU A 206 -49.60 -17.01 23.67
N TYR A 207 -48.69 -17.04 24.65
CA TYR A 207 -48.45 -18.23 25.47
C TYR A 207 -49.62 -18.48 26.44
N GLY A 208 -49.87 -19.75 26.77
CA GLY A 208 -51.01 -20.14 27.60
C GLY A 208 -52.32 -20.38 26.82
N ASP A 209 -53.43 -20.41 27.54
CA ASP A 209 -54.79 -20.50 26.99
C ASP A 209 -55.35 -19.07 26.82
N ALA A 210 -55.70 -18.71 25.58
CA ALA A 210 -56.22 -17.37 25.29
C ALA A 210 -57.56 -17.07 25.96
N GLY A 211 -58.29 -18.11 26.39
CA GLY A 211 -59.51 -17.93 27.16
C GLY A 211 -59.30 -17.45 28.59
N VAL A 212 -58.06 -17.56 29.12
CA VAL A 212 -57.68 -17.07 30.45
C VAL A 212 -57.07 -15.66 30.36
N SER A 213 -56.42 -15.34 29.25
CA SER A 213 -55.76 -14.05 28.99
C SER A 213 -56.61 -13.13 28.10
N GLU A 214 -57.78 -12.73 28.62
CA GLU A 214 -58.80 -11.98 27.85
C GLU A 214 -58.27 -10.68 27.26
N THR A 215 -57.57 -9.86 28.07
CA THR A 215 -57.02 -8.57 27.61
C THR A 215 -55.99 -8.74 26.49
N GLN A 216 -55.05 -9.68 26.63
CA GLN A 216 -54.05 -9.97 25.58
C GLN A 216 -54.72 -10.50 24.31
N TYR A 217 -55.73 -11.34 24.44
CA TYR A 217 -56.52 -11.88 23.33
C TYR A 217 -57.25 -10.77 22.56
N GLU A 218 -57.91 -9.85 23.26
CA GLU A 218 -58.62 -8.72 22.65
C GLU A 218 -57.68 -7.77 21.90
N ILE A 219 -56.55 -7.41 22.51
CA ILE A 219 -55.53 -6.56 21.87
C ILE A 219 -54.98 -7.25 20.62
N LEU A 220 -54.58 -8.51 20.72
CA LEU A 220 -54.01 -9.24 19.58
C LEU A 220 -55.01 -9.39 18.43
N THR A 221 -56.23 -9.82 18.73
CA THR A 221 -57.23 -10.04 17.69
C THR A 221 -57.68 -8.73 17.05
N SER A 222 -57.84 -7.66 17.83
CA SER A 222 -58.21 -6.35 17.29
C SER A 222 -57.13 -5.75 16.40
N MET A 223 -55.85 -5.98 16.66
CA MET A 223 -54.74 -5.43 15.86
C MET A 223 -54.36 -6.32 14.67
N ALA A 224 -54.61 -7.63 14.74
CA ALA A 224 -54.16 -8.59 13.72
C ALA A 224 -54.71 -8.31 12.32
N SER A 225 -53.84 -8.49 11.32
CA SER A 225 -54.18 -8.58 9.90
C SER A 225 -54.71 -9.98 9.58
N VAL A 226 -54.18 -11.01 10.24
CA VAL A 226 -54.62 -12.40 10.14
C VAL A 226 -54.59 -13.05 11.52
N ASN A 227 -55.69 -13.68 11.93
CA ASN A 227 -55.74 -14.47 13.15
C ASN A 227 -55.51 -15.96 12.83
N VAL A 228 -54.67 -16.64 13.59
CA VAL A 228 -54.45 -18.09 13.51
C VAL A 228 -54.81 -18.72 14.85
N LEU A 229 -55.86 -19.53 14.84
CA LEU A 229 -56.44 -20.14 16.01
C LEU A 229 -56.18 -21.65 16.01
N PHE A 230 -55.66 -22.16 17.12
CA PHE A 230 -55.54 -23.59 17.40
C PHE A 230 -56.68 -24.06 18.30
N LEU A 231 -57.36 -25.12 17.89
CA LEU A 231 -58.46 -25.77 18.61
C LEU A 231 -58.27 -27.28 18.58
N PRO A 232 -58.65 -28.03 19.63
CA PRO A 232 -58.64 -29.50 19.60
C PRO A 232 -59.60 -30.03 18.51
N ASP A 233 -60.89 -29.68 18.62
CA ASP A 233 -61.96 -30.04 17.67
C ASP A 233 -63.19 -29.11 17.81
N PHE A 234 -64.13 -29.16 16.87
CA PHE A 234 -65.39 -28.40 16.88
C PHE A 234 -66.51 -28.98 17.76
N GLY A 235 -66.25 -30.07 18.49
CA GLY A 235 -67.23 -30.81 19.29
C GLY A 235 -68.16 -29.97 20.20
N GLN A 236 -69.38 -30.46 20.40
CA GLN A 236 -70.52 -29.74 21.01
C GLN A 236 -70.33 -29.26 22.47
N LYS A 237 -69.24 -29.63 23.17
CA LYS A 237 -68.91 -29.22 24.56
C LYS A 237 -67.77 -28.17 24.67
N ASN A 238 -67.58 -27.32 23.66
CA ASN A 238 -66.56 -26.27 23.73
C ASN A 238 -66.98 -25.10 24.64
N LEU A 239 -66.32 -24.94 25.79
CA LEU A 239 -66.42 -23.78 26.71
C LEU A 239 -66.23 -22.43 25.97
N TYR A 240 -65.44 -22.43 24.90
CA TYR A 240 -65.07 -21.23 24.12
C TYR A 240 -65.94 -21.00 22.87
N LYS A 241 -67.09 -21.68 22.73
CA LYS A 241 -67.95 -21.61 21.54
C LYS A 241 -68.42 -20.18 21.21
N GLY A 242 -68.61 -19.33 22.22
CA GLY A 242 -68.96 -17.91 22.03
C GLY A 242 -67.85 -17.13 21.33
N LEU A 243 -66.62 -17.23 21.84
CA LEU A 243 -65.42 -16.57 21.31
C LEU A 243 -65.06 -17.07 19.90
N VAL A 244 -65.15 -18.38 19.65
CA VAL A 244 -64.90 -18.91 18.31
C VAL A 244 -65.93 -18.37 17.31
N ARG A 245 -67.22 -18.31 17.69
CA ARG A 245 -68.27 -17.73 16.83
C ARG A 245 -68.05 -16.24 16.55
N SER A 246 -67.59 -15.45 17.52
CA SER A 246 -67.29 -14.04 17.29
C SER A 246 -66.14 -13.87 16.29
N LEU A 247 -65.09 -14.68 16.38
CA LEU A 247 -63.98 -14.68 15.42
C LEU A 247 -64.40 -15.04 13.99
N PHE A 248 -65.29 -16.02 13.80
CA PHE A 248 -65.82 -16.35 12.47
C PHE A 248 -66.75 -15.26 11.90
N LYS A 249 -67.47 -14.52 12.76
CA LYS A 249 -68.29 -13.37 12.36
C LYS A 249 -67.47 -12.09 12.10
N SER A 250 -66.28 -11.97 12.67
CA SER A 250 -65.38 -10.83 12.47
C SER A 250 -64.95 -10.68 11.00
N HIS A 251 -64.71 -9.44 10.57
CA HIS A 251 -64.25 -9.09 9.22
C HIS A 251 -62.78 -9.46 8.95
N GLN A 252 -61.99 -9.70 10.00
CA GLN A 252 -60.57 -10.07 9.88
C GLN A 252 -60.40 -11.51 9.38
N PRO A 253 -59.44 -11.79 8.49
CA PRO A 253 -59.08 -13.15 8.11
C PRO A 253 -58.79 -14.06 9.32
N LEU A 254 -59.20 -15.32 9.23
CA LEU A 254 -59.00 -16.34 10.28
C LEU A 254 -58.56 -17.65 9.65
N ILE A 255 -57.50 -18.23 10.18
CA ILE A 255 -57.06 -19.60 9.88
C ILE A 255 -57.28 -20.42 11.16
N CYS A 256 -58.20 -21.37 11.11
CA CYS A 256 -58.54 -22.25 12.21
C CYS A 256 -57.89 -23.62 11.98
N LEU A 257 -57.01 -24.02 12.89
CA LEU A 257 -56.28 -25.27 12.86
C LEU A 257 -56.84 -26.21 13.93
N LEU A 258 -57.37 -27.35 13.50
CA LEU A 258 -57.92 -28.38 14.37
C LEU A 258 -56.82 -29.42 14.66
N THR A 259 -56.37 -29.51 15.91
CA THR A 259 -55.21 -30.33 16.24
C THR A 259 -55.51 -31.83 16.31
N ASP A 260 -56.75 -32.18 16.68
CA ASP A 260 -57.14 -33.57 16.94
C ASP A 260 -58.10 -34.11 15.85
N ASN A 261 -58.15 -33.41 14.71
CA ASN A 261 -59.00 -33.73 13.56
C ASN A 261 -58.13 -33.78 12.29
N ASP A 262 -58.46 -34.67 11.35
CA ASP A 262 -57.71 -34.89 10.10
C ASP A 262 -58.34 -34.19 8.88
N CYS A 263 -59.41 -33.40 9.07
CA CYS A 263 -60.18 -32.80 7.98
C CYS A 263 -59.33 -32.03 6.95
N ASP A 264 -59.73 -32.12 5.67
CA ASP A 264 -59.09 -31.39 4.58
C ASP A 264 -59.25 -29.87 4.70
N LYS A 265 -58.34 -29.16 4.03
CA LYS A 265 -58.34 -27.69 3.96
C LYS A 265 -59.66 -27.22 3.34
N THR A 266 -60.48 -26.55 4.14
CA THR A 266 -61.77 -25.98 3.71
C THR A 266 -61.68 -24.46 3.74
N LYS A 267 -61.94 -23.83 2.60
CA LYS A 267 -62.03 -22.37 2.48
C LYS A 267 -63.49 -21.93 2.59
N LEU A 268 -63.79 -21.14 3.61
CA LEU A 268 -65.09 -20.52 3.85
C LEU A 268 -65.13 -19.09 3.26
N ARG A 269 -66.34 -18.50 3.21
CA ARG A 269 -66.51 -17.10 2.81
C ARG A 269 -65.73 -16.16 3.73
N ASN A 270 -65.37 -14.98 3.23
CA ASN A 270 -64.66 -13.92 3.95
C ASN A 270 -63.23 -14.30 4.44
N ARG A 271 -62.47 -15.09 3.67
CA ARG A 271 -61.07 -15.46 3.96
C ARG A 271 -60.91 -16.14 5.32
N LYS A 272 -61.83 -17.08 5.57
CA LYS A 272 -61.83 -17.97 6.73
C LYS A 272 -61.38 -19.35 6.24
N PHE A 273 -60.39 -19.94 6.88
CA PHE A 273 -59.84 -21.24 6.50
C PHE A 273 -59.96 -22.19 7.69
N ILE A 274 -60.33 -23.44 7.44
CA ILE A 274 -60.33 -24.52 8.45
C ILE A 274 -59.46 -25.65 7.92
N MET A 275 -58.61 -26.23 8.77
CA MET A 275 -57.73 -27.33 8.41
C MET A 275 -57.46 -28.22 9.62
N GLY A 276 -57.56 -29.54 9.45
CA GLY A 276 -57.11 -30.53 10.42
C GLY A 276 -55.61 -30.79 10.33
N LEU A 277 -54.97 -31.03 11.48
CA LEU A 277 -53.53 -31.29 11.61
C LEU A 277 -53.21 -32.78 11.89
N LEU A 278 -54.20 -33.58 12.31
CA LEU A 278 -53.97 -34.98 12.66
C LEU A 278 -53.50 -35.76 11.43
N ASN A 279 -52.47 -36.59 11.60
CA ASN A 279 -51.85 -37.43 10.56
C ASN A 279 -51.26 -36.67 9.34
N LYS A 280 -51.05 -35.35 9.42
CA LYS A 280 -50.44 -34.56 8.33
C LYS A 280 -48.97 -34.25 8.58
N ASN A 281 -48.18 -34.21 7.51
CA ASN A 281 -46.79 -33.78 7.56
C ASN A 281 -46.71 -32.28 7.90
N GLN A 282 -45.85 -31.94 8.85
CA GLN A 282 -45.63 -30.56 9.29
C GLN A 282 -45.17 -29.63 8.15
N SER A 283 -44.38 -30.12 7.19
CA SER A 283 -43.91 -29.34 6.04
C SER A 283 -45.08 -28.90 5.16
N ASP A 284 -45.94 -29.84 4.77
CA ASP A 284 -47.10 -29.58 3.91
C ASP A 284 -48.09 -28.63 4.60
N VAL A 285 -48.33 -28.84 5.90
CA VAL A 285 -49.16 -27.93 6.71
C VAL A 285 -48.56 -26.52 6.73
N SER A 286 -47.24 -26.41 6.88
CA SER A 286 -46.55 -25.11 6.91
C SER A 286 -46.68 -24.37 5.58
N GLU A 287 -46.49 -25.04 4.44
CA GLU A 287 -46.70 -24.44 3.12
C GLU A 287 -48.15 -23.96 2.93
N GLN A 288 -49.14 -24.78 3.29
CA GLN A 288 -50.54 -24.38 3.16
C GLN A 288 -50.89 -23.18 4.05
N ILE A 289 -50.29 -23.05 5.24
CA ILE A 289 -50.46 -21.88 6.10
C ILE A 289 -49.77 -20.65 5.48
N LYS A 290 -48.54 -20.79 4.97
CA LYS A 290 -47.81 -19.72 4.25
C LYS A 290 -48.65 -19.17 3.10
N GLU A 291 -49.25 -20.04 2.29
CA GLU A 291 -50.16 -19.67 1.21
C GLU A 291 -51.40 -18.92 1.69
N ASN A 292 -52.08 -19.43 2.73
CA ASN A 292 -53.30 -18.81 3.27
C ASN A 292 -53.02 -17.42 3.86
N ILE A 293 -51.87 -17.26 4.55
CA ILE A 293 -51.42 -15.96 5.05
C ILE A 293 -51.14 -15.03 3.87
N ARG A 294 -50.39 -15.47 2.86
CA ARG A 294 -50.08 -14.67 1.66
C ARG A 294 -51.35 -14.22 0.92
N GLU A 295 -52.32 -15.11 0.76
CA GLU A 295 -53.61 -14.78 0.15
C GLU A 295 -54.39 -13.74 0.98
N SER A 296 -54.32 -13.85 2.31
CA SER A 296 -55.02 -12.94 3.22
C SER A 296 -54.39 -11.54 3.21
N LEU A 297 -53.05 -11.46 3.22
CA LEU A 297 -52.29 -10.21 3.25
C LEU A 297 -52.31 -9.45 1.92
N THR A 298 -52.41 -10.14 0.78
CA THR A 298 -52.50 -9.49 -0.54
C THR A 298 -53.84 -8.75 -0.74
N LYS A 299 -54.93 -9.26 -0.17
CA LYS A 299 -56.29 -8.70 -0.37
C LYS A 299 -56.68 -7.61 0.63
N GLN A 300 -56.07 -7.57 1.82
CA GLN A 300 -56.33 -6.55 2.84
C GLN A 300 -55.04 -6.18 3.56
N LYS A 301 -54.57 -4.96 3.30
CA LYS A 301 -53.37 -4.41 3.93
C LYS A 301 -53.73 -3.64 5.20
N LYS A 302 -54.30 -4.33 6.19
CA LYS A 302 -54.31 -3.78 7.55
C LYS A 302 -52.88 -3.87 8.07
N SER A 303 -52.21 -2.74 8.23
CA SER A 303 -50.93 -2.65 8.93
C SER A 303 -51.16 -2.28 10.39
N PHE A 304 -50.20 -2.61 11.26
CA PHE A 304 -50.13 -2.10 12.62
C PHE A 304 -48.77 -1.44 12.84
N LYS A 305 -48.73 -0.50 13.78
CA LYS A 305 -47.49 -0.04 14.41
C LYS A 305 -47.45 -0.53 15.84
N LEU A 306 -46.25 -0.82 16.33
CA LEU A 306 -46.00 -1.11 17.75
C LEU A 306 -46.52 0.03 18.66
N GLU A 307 -46.39 1.29 18.26
CA GLU A 307 -46.91 2.44 19.02
C GLU A 307 -48.45 2.42 19.17
N ASP A 308 -49.18 1.74 18.29
CA ASP A 308 -50.63 1.61 18.41
C ASP A 308 -51.05 0.67 19.55
N VAL A 309 -50.17 -0.23 19.99
CA VAL A 309 -50.43 -1.12 21.14
C VAL A 309 -50.61 -0.27 22.40
N ALA A 310 -49.77 0.74 22.61
CA ALA A 310 -49.81 1.65 23.76
C ALA A 310 -51.12 2.44 23.90
N LYS A 311 -51.96 2.50 22.86
CA LYS A 311 -53.26 3.22 22.88
C LYS A 311 -54.38 2.42 23.55
N HIS A 312 -54.18 1.13 23.85
CA HIS A 312 -55.18 0.29 24.49
C HIS A 312 -55.28 0.58 26.00
N THR A 313 -56.50 0.56 26.52
CA THR A 313 -56.76 0.80 27.95
C THR A 313 -56.32 -0.40 28.80
N GLY A 314 -55.77 -0.13 29.99
CA GLY A 314 -55.37 -1.18 30.93
C GLY A 314 -53.92 -1.69 30.79
N LEU A 315 -53.13 -1.12 29.88
CA LEU A 315 -51.71 -1.41 29.74
C LEU A 315 -50.85 -0.43 30.56
N ARG A 316 -49.83 -0.95 31.25
CA ARG A 316 -48.73 -0.15 31.78
C ARG A 316 -47.64 -0.04 30.72
N VAL A 317 -47.47 1.14 30.15
CA VAL A 317 -46.39 1.41 29.18
C VAL A 317 -45.18 1.95 29.95
N ASP A 318 -44.02 1.30 29.78
CA ASP A 318 -42.77 1.67 30.45
C ASP A 318 -42.33 3.12 30.16
N GLU A 319 -42.54 3.61 28.94
CA GLU A 319 -42.22 5.00 28.56
C GLU A 319 -43.03 6.04 29.34
N ASN A 320 -44.18 5.69 29.92
CA ASN A 320 -44.99 6.63 30.69
C ASN A 320 -44.41 6.89 32.09
N ASP A 321 -43.31 6.21 32.47
CA ASP A 321 -42.59 6.50 33.69
C ASP A 321 -42.14 7.99 33.73
N PRO A 322 -42.31 8.70 34.85
CA PRO A 322 -41.94 10.11 34.95
C PRO A 322 -40.49 10.41 34.61
N GLU A 323 -39.56 9.50 34.93
CA GLU A 323 -38.15 9.67 34.61
C GLU A 323 -37.89 9.54 33.11
N CYS A 324 -38.49 8.53 32.48
CA CYS A 324 -38.42 8.32 31.04
C CYS A 324 -39.03 9.50 30.27
N GLN A 325 -40.18 10.01 30.72
CA GLN A 325 -40.83 11.18 30.11
C GLN A 325 -39.98 12.45 30.22
N ARG A 326 -39.31 12.69 31.36
CA ARG A 326 -38.37 13.80 31.49
C ARG A 326 -37.20 13.66 30.51
N GLY A 327 -36.61 12.46 30.42
CA GLY A 327 -35.53 12.18 29.48
C GLY A 327 -35.97 12.36 28.02
N LYS A 328 -37.15 11.88 27.66
CA LYS A 328 -37.76 12.03 26.33
C LYS A 328 -38.01 13.49 25.99
N GLN A 329 -38.56 14.28 26.92
CA GLN A 329 -38.77 15.72 26.72
C GLN A 329 -37.44 16.45 26.50
N ALA A 330 -36.40 16.16 27.28
CA ALA A 330 -35.08 16.74 27.09
C ALA A 330 -34.47 16.35 25.73
N ALA A 331 -34.58 15.07 25.34
CA ALA A 331 -34.14 14.61 24.04
C ALA A 331 -34.92 15.26 22.89
N ASP A 332 -36.24 15.40 23.01
CA ASP A 332 -37.10 16.05 22.01
C ASP A 332 -36.81 17.55 21.89
N GLN A 333 -36.45 18.23 22.98
CA GLN A 333 -35.96 19.62 22.95
C GLN A 333 -34.66 19.72 22.13
N ILE A 334 -33.69 18.85 22.39
CA ILE A 334 -32.41 18.80 21.64
C ILE A 334 -32.68 18.46 20.17
N MET A 335 -33.43 17.40 19.89
CA MET A 335 -33.75 16.98 18.53
C MET A 335 -34.61 18.00 17.80
N GLY A 336 -35.42 18.79 18.50
CA GLY A 336 -36.17 19.91 17.96
C GLY A 336 -35.27 21.00 17.37
N LEU A 337 -34.12 21.27 18.01
CA LEU A 337 -33.10 22.20 17.48
C LEU A 337 -32.50 21.70 16.16
N LEU A 338 -32.35 20.38 16.03
CA LEU A 338 -31.74 19.71 14.88
C LEU A 338 -32.73 19.46 13.73
N ARG A 339 -34.04 19.42 14.02
CA ARG A 339 -35.08 19.02 13.06
C ARG A 339 -35.23 20.03 11.92
N GLY A 340 -35.18 19.55 10.68
CA GLY A 340 -35.37 20.39 9.47
C GLY A 340 -34.12 21.16 9.03
N LYS A 341 -32.98 20.97 9.71
CA LYS A 341 -31.68 21.47 9.27
C LYS A 341 -30.92 20.39 8.51
N ASP A 342 -30.13 20.79 7.52
CA ASP A 342 -29.24 19.86 6.80
C ASP A 342 -28.12 19.39 7.75
N PRO A 343 -27.94 18.07 7.97
CA PRO A 343 -26.89 17.52 8.83
C PRO A 343 -25.48 18.10 8.59
N SER A 344 -25.15 18.46 7.34
CA SER A 344 -23.88 19.10 7.00
C SER A 344 -23.71 20.47 7.67
N THR A 345 -24.79 21.25 7.74
CA THR A 345 -24.83 22.62 8.29
C THR A 345 -25.06 22.66 9.80
N VAL A 346 -25.48 21.54 10.41
CA VAL A 346 -25.81 21.47 11.84
C VAL A 346 -24.59 21.75 12.70
N LYS A 347 -23.44 21.12 12.40
CA LYS A 347 -22.18 21.37 13.12
C LYS A 347 -21.78 22.85 12.97
N GLU A 348 -21.84 23.41 11.76
CA GLU A 348 -21.48 24.82 11.50
C GLU A 348 -22.41 25.83 12.19
N THR A 349 -23.70 25.49 12.31
CA THR A 349 -24.72 26.39 12.87
C THR A 349 -24.74 26.38 14.41
N PHE A 350 -24.59 25.22 15.03
CA PHE A 350 -24.71 25.05 16.49
C PHE A 350 -23.38 24.92 17.21
N LEU A 351 -22.34 24.48 16.51
CA LEU A 351 -20.98 24.33 17.03
C LEU A 351 -20.01 25.13 16.12
N PRO A 352 -20.24 26.45 15.92
CA PRO A 352 -19.45 27.27 14.98
C PRO A 352 -17.96 27.23 15.31
N CYS A 353 -17.63 27.08 16.60
CA CYS A 353 -16.26 26.96 17.07
C CYS A 353 -15.60 25.60 16.76
N GLN A 354 -16.35 24.53 16.47
CA GLN A 354 -15.85 23.17 16.19
C GLN A 354 -15.94 22.78 14.70
N GLY A 355 -16.27 23.75 13.83
CA GLY A 355 -16.28 23.58 12.38
C GLY A 355 -14.94 23.94 11.72
N LYS A 356 -15.00 24.66 10.59
CA LYS A 356 -13.83 25.05 9.80
C LYS A 356 -12.74 25.76 10.60
N LEU A 357 -13.11 26.67 11.52
CA LEU A 357 -12.12 27.39 12.34
C LEU A 357 -11.29 26.47 13.23
N TRP A 358 -11.89 25.39 13.76
CA TRP A 358 -11.15 24.39 14.54
C TRP A 358 -10.20 23.60 13.66
N HIS A 359 -10.66 23.18 12.48
CA HIS A 359 -9.83 22.47 11.50
C HIS A 359 -8.64 23.31 11.05
N ASP A 360 -8.89 24.58 10.70
CA ASP A 360 -7.85 25.52 10.29
C ASP A 360 -6.86 25.75 11.44
N TRP A 361 -7.34 25.82 12.69
CA TRP A 361 -6.47 25.92 13.87
C TRP A 361 -5.63 24.67 14.09
N CYS A 362 -6.22 23.47 14.03
CA CYS A 362 -5.52 22.20 14.18
C CYS A 362 -4.45 22.02 13.09
N LYS A 363 -4.80 22.35 11.85
CA LYS A 363 -3.86 22.33 10.73
C LYS A 363 -2.69 23.29 10.97
N MET A 364 -2.99 24.53 11.38
CA MET A 364 -1.95 25.52 11.68
C MET A 364 -1.10 25.12 12.90
N ASN A 365 -1.69 24.49 13.91
CA ASN A 365 -0.97 23.96 15.07
C ASN A 365 0.01 22.87 14.64
N LYS A 366 -0.41 21.92 13.80
CA LYS A 366 0.50 20.94 13.19
C LYS A 366 1.62 21.69 12.46
N GLU A 367 1.31 22.58 11.52
CA GLU A 367 2.31 23.34 10.75
C GLU A 367 3.28 24.17 11.63
N LEU A 368 2.88 24.61 12.83
CA LEU A 368 3.74 25.30 13.79
C LEU A 368 4.85 24.39 14.35
N HIS A 369 4.53 23.11 14.61
CA HIS A 369 5.52 22.11 15.01
C HIS A 369 6.40 21.64 13.84
N HIS A 370 6.09 22.07 12.61
CA HIS A 370 6.77 21.68 11.37
C HIS A 370 7.36 22.89 10.62
N LEU A 371 8.29 23.61 11.24
CA LEU A 371 8.97 24.77 10.62
C LEU A 371 10.01 24.30 9.59
N GLN A 372 9.69 24.40 8.29
CA GLN A 372 10.53 23.93 7.19
C GLN A 372 11.37 25.02 6.48
N ARG A 373 11.43 26.27 7.00
CA ARG A 373 12.09 27.38 6.30
C ARG A 373 13.42 27.79 6.93
N GLU A 374 14.29 28.35 6.07
CA GLU A 374 15.63 28.90 6.37
C GLU A 374 15.66 29.98 7.47
N ASN A 375 14.50 30.47 7.94
CA ASN A 375 14.37 31.39 9.08
C ASN A 375 13.23 30.95 10.05
N PRO A 376 13.50 30.05 11.02
CA PRO A 376 12.48 29.41 11.85
C PRO A 376 11.69 30.38 12.75
N GLU A 377 12.34 31.43 13.27
CA GLU A 377 11.73 32.34 14.25
C GLU A 377 10.65 33.25 13.64
N GLU A 378 10.87 33.76 12.43
CA GLU A 378 9.89 34.60 11.73
C GLU A 378 8.65 33.80 11.30
N ASP A 379 8.85 32.56 10.79
CA ASP A 379 7.74 31.69 10.40
C ASP A 379 6.93 31.22 11.62
N LYS A 380 7.59 30.92 12.74
CA LYS A 380 6.94 30.62 14.03
C LYS A 380 6.06 31.78 14.48
N THR A 381 6.61 32.99 14.53
CA THR A 381 5.88 34.20 14.97
C THR A 381 4.67 34.48 14.08
N ARG A 382 4.81 34.29 12.76
CA ARG A 382 3.72 34.44 11.78
C ARG A 382 2.61 33.41 12.02
N LYS A 383 2.96 32.13 12.17
CA LYS A 383 1.98 31.04 12.40
C LYS A 383 1.25 31.20 13.74
N GLU A 384 1.96 31.58 14.81
CA GLU A 384 1.35 31.90 16.11
C GLU A 384 0.36 33.06 16.01
N LYS A 385 0.66 34.09 15.19
CA LYS A 385 -0.27 35.20 14.94
C LYS A 385 -1.53 34.72 14.22
N ILE A 386 -1.40 33.88 13.20
CA ILE A 386 -2.55 33.29 12.48
C ILE A 386 -3.41 32.46 13.44
N MET A 387 -2.79 31.64 14.30
CA MET A 387 -3.52 30.87 15.32
C MET A 387 -4.28 31.77 16.31
N ARG A 388 -3.68 32.89 16.74
CA ARG A 388 -4.35 33.89 17.59
C ARG A 388 -5.52 34.54 16.88
N ASP A 389 -5.39 34.88 15.59
CA ASP A 389 -6.48 35.44 14.79
C ASP A 389 -7.64 34.44 14.64
N ILE A 390 -7.35 33.16 14.43
CA ILE A 390 -8.36 32.09 14.39
C ILE A 390 -9.06 31.96 15.76
N ARG A 391 -8.32 32.00 16.86
CA ARG A 391 -8.92 31.98 18.22
C ARG A 391 -9.80 33.19 18.47
N GLN A 392 -9.38 34.38 18.05
CA GLN A 392 -10.19 35.58 18.18
C GLN A 392 -11.49 35.49 17.37
N LYS A 393 -11.45 34.90 16.17
CA LYS A 393 -12.64 34.58 15.37
C LYS A 393 -13.56 33.58 16.08
N GLN A 394 -13.02 32.51 16.66
CA GLN A 394 -13.81 31.56 17.45
C GLN A 394 -14.50 32.24 18.65
N ILE A 395 -13.78 33.11 19.38
CA ILE A 395 -14.34 33.89 20.49
C ILE A 395 -15.46 34.82 19.99
N TYR A 396 -15.26 35.50 18.87
CA TYR A 396 -16.26 36.38 18.26
C TYR A 396 -17.50 35.61 17.78
N GLU A 397 -17.33 34.45 17.15
CA GLU A 397 -18.44 33.60 16.71
C GLU A 397 -19.20 33.04 17.91
N SER A 398 -18.49 32.56 18.94
CA SER A 398 -19.09 32.12 20.21
C SER A 398 -19.92 33.25 20.82
N TRP A 399 -19.35 34.44 20.99
CA TRP A 399 -20.05 35.59 21.55
C TRP A 399 -21.24 36.06 20.71
N SER A 400 -21.11 36.05 19.37
CA SER A 400 -22.19 36.40 18.45
C SER A 400 -23.34 35.39 18.48
N SER A 401 -23.02 34.11 18.70
CA SER A 401 -23.99 33.02 18.83
C SER A 401 -24.75 33.10 20.15
N VAL A 402 -24.04 33.40 21.25
CA VAL A 402 -24.64 33.66 22.57
C VAL A 402 -25.57 34.88 22.53
N LYS A 403 -25.23 35.94 21.78
CA LYS A 403 -26.11 37.11 21.62
C LYS A 403 -27.42 36.86 20.86
N LYS A 404 -27.44 35.93 19.90
CA LYS A 404 -28.66 35.56 19.15
C LYS A 404 -29.67 34.78 20.01
N ASN A 405 -29.20 34.10 21.06
CA ASN A 405 -30.02 33.24 21.92
C ASN A 405 -30.50 33.91 23.23
N LYS A 406 -30.53 35.25 23.29
CA LYS A 406 -31.05 36.03 24.43
C LYS A 406 -32.57 35.90 24.62
N LYS A 407 -33.06 34.70 24.87
CA LYS A 407 -34.39 34.50 25.48
C LYS A 407 -34.38 33.78 26.82
N ASP A 408 -33.27 33.20 27.28
CA ASP A 408 -33.18 32.65 28.64
C ASP A 408 -31.81 32.90 29.30
N ASP A 409 -31.84 33.39 30.54
CA ASP A 409 -30.71 33.60 31.46
C ASP A 409 -30.14 32.25 31.96
N LEU A 410 -29.52 31.46 31.09
CA LEU A 410 -28.75 30.29 31.51
C LEU A 410 -27.26 30.61 31.46
N GLN A 411 -26.74 31.12 32.58
CA GLN A 411 -25.31 31.23 32.85
C GLN A 411 -24.74 29.82 33.05
N PHE A 412 -24.45 29.12 31.95
CA PHE A 412 -23.86 27.78 31.99
C PHE A 412 -22.37 27.89 32.33
N ASP A 413 -21.94 27.30 33.45
CA ASP A 413 -20.53 27.30 33.84
C ASP A 413 -19.75 26.25 33.03
N PHE A 414 -19.06 26.72 31.99
CA PHE A 414 -18.20 25.90 31.14
C PHE A 414 -17.06 25.21 31.90
N CYS A 415 -16.69 25.68 33.11
CA CYS A 415 -15.66 25.04 33.93
C CYS A 415 -16.13 23.68 34.50
N SER A 416 -17.44 23.42 34.52
CA SER A 416 -18.01 22.16 34.99
C SER A 416 -18.01 21.05 33.94
N LEU A 417 -17.74 21.36 32.67
CA LEU A 417 -17.81 20.40 31.56
C LEU A 417 -16.84 19.21 31.71
N PRO A 418 -15.56 19.39 32.06
CA PRO A 418 -14.67 18.25 32.27
C PRO A 418 -15.15 17.33 33.40
N SER A 419 -15.71 17.89 34.48
CA SER A 419 -16.28 17.12 35.60
C SER A 419 -17.49 16.31 35.14
N LEU A 420 -18.39 16.90 34.36
CA LEU A 420 -19.55 16.20 33.82
C LEU A 420 -19.13 15.09 32.85
N ALA A 421 -18.13 15.35 32.01
CA ALA A 421 -17.61 14.38 31.07
C ALA A 421 -16.92 13.19 31.79
N ALA A 422 -16.22 13.46 32.90
CA ALA A 422 -15.70 12.41 33.78
C ALA A 422 -16.82 11.58 34.42
N GLU A 423 -17.94 12.19 34.84
CA GLU A 423 -19.12 11.47 35.34
C GLU A 423 -19.77 10.59 34.28
N MET A 424 -19.84 11.06 33.03
CA MET A 424 -20.30 10.26 31.90
C MET A 424 -19.38 9.06 31.65
N MET A 425 -18.06 9.24 31.68
CA MET A 425 -17.10 8.13 31.55
C MET A 425 -17.23 7.10 32.68
N ILE A 426 -17.40 7.55 33.93
CA ILE A 426 -17.63 6.67 35.09
C ILE A 426 -18.94 5.88 34.93
N SER A 427 -19.94 6.49 34.30
CA SER A 427 -21.23 5.87 33.98
C SER A 427 -21.17 4.96 32.75
N GLY A 428 -19.99 4.79 32.14
CA GLY A 428 -19.77 3.89 31.02
C GLY A 428 -20.12 4.47 29.65
N PHE A 429 -20.26 5.79 29.50
CA PHE A 429 -20.44 6.40 28.18
C PHE A 429 -19.09 6.58 27.46
N PRO A 430 -19.03 6.34 26.13
CA PRO A 430 -17.82 6.58 25.35
C PRO A 430 -17.51 8.09 25.23
N MET A 431 -16.24 8.43 25.30
CA MET A 431 -15.71 9.78 25.08
C MET A 431 -14.78 9.80 23.86
N GLU A 432 -14.86 10.84 23.04
CA GLU A 432 -13.91 11.04 21.94
C GLU A 432 -12.52 11.41 22.48
N LEU A 433 -11.52 10.62 22.12
CA LEU A 433 -10.10 10.81 22.43
C LEU A 433 -9.37 11.58 21.31
N MET A 434 -9.70 11.30 20.05
CA MET A 434 -9.11 11.93 18.87
C MET A 434 -10.21 12.27 17.88
N ASP A 435 -10.22 13.53 17.43
CA ASP A 435 -11.11 14.00 16.36
C ASP A 435 -10.58 13.47 15.02
N GLY A 436 -11.37 12.64 14.33
CA GLY A 436 -10.96 12.06 13.04
C GLY A 436 -11.16 12.99 11.83
N ASP A 437 -11.98 14.03 11.93
CA ASP A 437 -12.11 15.04 10.86
C ASP A 437 -10.83 15.89 10.80
N ALA A 438 -10.31 16.27 11.96
CA ALA A 438 -9.09 17.07 12.13
C ALA A 438 -7.80 16.23 12.27
N ALA A 439 -7.93 14.92 12.50
CA ALA A 439 -6.84 14.03 12.92
C ALA A 439 -6.04 14.66 14.07
N HIS A 440 -6.72 15.06 15.15
CA HIS A 440 -6.13 15.84 16.24
C HIS A 440 -6.64 15.40 17.62
N VAL A 441 -5.71 15.29 18.59
CA VAL A 441 -6.04 15.02 19.99
C VAL A 441 -6.15 16.35 20.76
N PRO A 442 -7.32 16.71 21.29
CA PRO A 442 -7.50 17.95 22.04
C PRO A 442 -6.91 17.83 23.45
N LEU A 443 -5.57 17.88 23.57
CA LEU A 443 -4.83 17.61 24.81
C LEU A 443 -5.36 18.37 26.03
N THR A 444 -5.68 19.66 25.89
CA THR A 444 -6.22 20.47 27.00
C THR A 444 -7.53 19.91 27.54
N TRP A 445 -8.41 19.44 26.65
CA TRP A 445 -9.69 18.86 27.04
C TRP A 445 -9.52 17.48 27.68
N ILE A 446 -8.75 16.59 27.03
CA ILE A 446 -8.50 15.23 27.52
C ILE A 446 -7.80 15.27 28.88
N THR A 447 -6.81 16.14 29.05
CA THR A 447 -6.10 16.34 30.33
C THR A 447 -7.05 16.82 31.41
N ALA A 448 -7.89 17.82 31.14
CA ALA A 448 -8.85 18.32 32.12
C ALA A 448 -9.85 17.24 32.55
N VAL A 449 -10.33 16.41 31.62
CA VAL A 449 -11.22 15.29 31.94
C VAL A 449 -10.50 14.25 32.81
N LEU A 450 -9.29 13.83 32.41
CA LEU A 450 -8.52 12.82 33.16
C LEU A 450 -8.17 13.32 34.58
N ASP A 451 -7.84 14.60 34.74
CA ASP A 451 -7.61 15.22 36.04
C ASP A 451 -8.88 15.20 36.92
N GLU A 452 -10.06 15.50 36.35
CA GLU A 452 -11.33 15.36 37.07
C GLU A 452 -11.66 13.90 37.42
N LEU A 453 -11.28 12.96 36.54
CA LEU A 453 -11.40 11.52 36.77
C LEU A 453 -10.52 11.07 37.95
N VAL A 454 -9.28 11.55 38.02
CA VAL A 454 -8.36 11.34 39.14
C VAL A 454 -8.91 11.96 40.42
N LYS A 455 -9.52 13.15 40.38
CA LYS A 455 -10.16 13.76 41.56
C LYS A 455 -11.33 12.93 42.08
N LYS A 456 -12.14 12.34 41.19
CA LYS A 456 -13.35 11.58 41.56
C LYS A 456 -13.05 10.14 41.97
N LEU A 457 -12.13 9.46 41.30
CA LEU A 457 -11.81 8.05 41.54
C LEU A 457 -10.52 7.82 42.33
N GLY A 458 -9.67 8.84 42.47
CA GLY A 458 -8.27 8.68 42.85
C GLY A 458 -7.39 8.29 41.64
N ASP A 459 -6.07 8.21 41.85
CA ASP A 459 -5.12 7.79 40.80
C ASP A 459 -5.13 6.27 40.60
N GLN A 460 -6.25 5.76 40.09
CA GLN A 460 -6.51 4.35 39.88
C GLN A 460 -5.62 3.74 38.79
N LYS A 461 -5.35 2.44 38.88
CA LYS A 461 -4.66 1.71 37.82
C LYS A 461 -5.63 1.30 36.72
N VAL A 462 -5.24 1.51 35.47
CA VAL A 462 -6.02 1.20 34.28
C VAL A 462 -5.21 0.32 33.30
N PHE A 463 -5.90 -0.59 32.62
CA PHE A 463 -5.36 -1.33 31.49
C PHE A 463 -6.00 -0.82 30.20
N VAL A 464 -5.19 -0.30 29.28
CA VAL A 464 -5.68 0.26 28.01
C VAL A 464 -5.71 -0.82 26.93
N LEU A 465 -6.90 -1.18 26.48
CA LEU A 465 -7.12 -2.10 25.37
C LEU A 465 -7.58 -1.30 24.15
N SER A 466 -6.72 -1.16 23.16
CA SER A 466 -7.09 -0.50 21.90
C SER A 466 -7.44 -1.51 20.81
N VAL A 467 -8.22 -1.10 19.80
CA VAL A 467 -8.46 -1.89 18.59
C VAL A 467 -8.13 -1.06 17.36
N LEU A 468 -7.54 -1.69 16.35
CA LEU A 468 -7.16 -1.10 15.09
C LEU A 468 -7.61 -2.01 13.94
N GLY A 469 -7.99 -1.45 12.81
CA GLY A 469 -8.34 -2.22 11.62
C GLY A 469 -9.14 -1.41 10.61
N ILE A 470 -9.28 -1.93 9.39
CA ILE A 470 -9.97 -1.26 8.29
C ILE A 470 -11.45 -0.97 8.61
N GLN A 471 -12.07 -0.07 7.83
CA GLN A 471 -13.47 0.26 7.99
C GLN A 471 -14.40 -0.93 7.75
N SER A 472 -15.46 -1.01 8.55
CA SER A 472 -16.46 -2.08 8.47
C SER A 472 -15.94 -3.51 8.70
N SER A 473 -14.75 -3.67 9.29
CA SER A 473 -14.17 -4.98 9.64
C SER A 473 -14.76 -5.66 10.87
N GLY A 474 -15.72 -5.03 11.56
CA GLY A 474 -16.39 -5.62 12.73
C GLY A 474 -15.72 -5.34 14.10
N LYS A 475 -14.85 -4.31 14.21
CA LYS A 475 -14.17 -3.91 15.46
C LYS A 475 -15.13 -3.63 16.62
N SER A 476 -15.99 -2.63 16.45
CA SER A 476 -16.96 -2.23 17.48
C SER A 476 -17.97 -3.35 17.77
N THR A 477 -18.33 -4.15 16.76
CA THR A 477 -19.17 -5.34 16.94
C THR A 477 -18.51 -6.37 17.86
N MET A 478 -17.22 -6.66 17.65
CA MET A 478 -16.42 -7.56 18.47
C MET A 478 -16.30 -7.05 19.92
N LEU A 479 -15.97 -5.76 20.10
CA LEU A 479 -15.85 -5.15 21.42
C LEU A 479 -17.18 -5.13 22.18
N ASN A 480 -18.28 -4.77 21.50
CA ASN A 480 -19.62 -4.78 22.08
C ASN A 480 -20.08 -6.19 22.45
N ALA A 481 -19.68 -7.22 21.69
CA ALA A 481 -19.96 -8.62 22.02
C ALA A 481 -19.14 -9.10 23.23
N MET A 482 -17.86 -8.74 23.30
CA MET A 482 -16.93 -9.24 24.32
C MET A 482 -17.15 -8.61 25.71
N PHE A 483 -17.43 -7.31 25.74
CA PHE A 483 -17.50 -6.51 26.97
C PHE A 483 -18.87 -5.87 27.23
N GLY A 484 -19.85 -6.04 26.33
CA GLY A 484 -21.17 -5.42 26.50
C GLY A 484 -21.16 -3.91 26.29
N LEU A 485 -20.23 -3.40 25.49
CA LEU A 485 -20.04 -1.97 25.24
C LEU A 485 -21.11 -1.40 24.30
N GLN A 486 -21.14 -0.06 24.21
CA GLN A 486 -22.15 0.70 23.48
C GLN A 486 -21.52 1.54 22.36
N PHE A 487 -20.44 1.05 21.75
CA PHE A 487 -19.88 1.70 20.56
C PHE A 487 -20.89 1.63 19.41
N ALA A 488 -20.96 2.70 18.60
CA ALA A 488 -21.91 2.78 17.51
C ALA A 488 -21.56 1.80 16.38
N VAL A 489 -22.51 0.93 16.00
CA VAL A 489 -22.35 -0.05 14.92
C VAL A 489 -23.34 0.27 13.81
N SER A 490 -22.93 0.99 12.77
CA SER A 490 -23.81 1.28 11.62
C SER A 490 -23.06 1.33 10.28
N ALA A 491 -23.66 0.74 9.25
CA ALA A 491 -23.15 0.80 7.89
C ALA A 491 -23.27 2.23 7.35
N GLY A 492 -22.15 2.84 6.96
CA GLY A 492 -22.10 4.17 6.35
C GLY A 492 -22.15 5.36 7.32
N ARG A 493 -22.01 5.14 8.65
CA ARG A 493 -21.86 6.21 9.65
C ARG A 493 -20.90 5.81 10.77
N CYS A 494 -19.71 5.31 10.42
CA CYS A 494 -18.64 5.22 11.41
C CYS A 494 -18.22 6.66 11.75
N THR A 495 -18.33 7.04 13.01
CA THR A 495 -17.84 8.31 13.55
C THR A 495 -16.34 8.42 13.33
N ARG A 496 -15.88 9.58 12.85
CA ARG A 496 -14.47 9.78 12.52
C ARG A 496 -13.64 10.05 13.76
N GLY A 497 -12.65 9.19 14.07
CA GLY A 497 -11.75 9.40 15.23
C GLY A 497 -11.47 8.16 16.09
N ALA A 498 -11.04 8.39 17.33
CA ALA A 498 -10.85 7.36 18.35
C ALA A 498 -11.68 7.67 19.60
N PHE A 499 -12.36 6.68 20.15
CA PHE A 499 -13.26 6.80 21.30
C PHE A 499 -12.80 5.89 22.44
N MET A 500 -12.83 6.39 23.66
CA MET A 500 -12.47 5.65 24.87
C MET A 500 -13.67 5.43 25.77
N GLN A 501 -13.83 4.22 26.31
CA GLN A 501 -14.90 3.86 27.24
C GLN A 501 -14.30 3.13 28.45
N LEU A 502 -14.66 3.57 29.66
CA LEU A 502 -14.11 3.05 30.91
C LEU A 502 -14.98 1.90 31.45
N ILE A 503 -14.34 0.78 31.79
CA ILE A 503 -14.98 -0.42 32.35
C ILE A 503 -14.39 -0.67 33.74
N LYS A 504 -15.25 -0.80 34.74
CA LYS A 504 -14.84 -1.13 36.10
C LYS A 504 -14.57 -2.63 36.25
N VAL A 505 -13.41 -2.99 36.79
CA VAL A 505 -13.09 -4.38 37.13
C VAL A 505 -13.83 -4.77 38.41
N SER A 506 -14.50 -5.93 38.41
CA SER A 506 -15.24 -6.44 39.57
C SER A 506 -14.29 -6.77 40.72
N LYS A 507 -14.79 -6.76 41.96
CA LYS A 507 -13.94 -7.00 43.15
C LYS A 507 -13.29 -8.38 43.14
N GLU A 508 -13.97 -9.37 42.55
CA GLU A 508 -13.52 -10.74 42.44
C GLU A 508 -12.34 -10.85 41.47
N MET A 509 -12.40 -10.14 40.34
CA MET A 509 -11.37 -10.16 39.30
C MET A 509 -10.13 -9.34 39.67
N LYS A 510 -10.23 -8.39 40.62
CA LYS A 510 -9.10 -7.56 41.09
C LYS A 510 -8.01 -8.36 41.81
N THR A 511 -8.29 -9.58 42.25
CA THR A 511 -7.26 -10.45 42.85
C THR A 511 -6.38 -11.08 41.76
N GLU A 512 -6.92 -11.28 40.56
CA GLU A 512 -6.23 -11.83 39.39
C GLU A 512 -5.62 -10.73 38.50
N LEU A 513 -6.28 -9.57 38.44
CA LEU A 513 -5.88 -8.42 37.64
C LEU A 513 -5.29 -7.32 38.53
N LYS A 514 -4.10 -6.82 38.19
CA LYS A 514 -3.36 -5.83 38.99
C LYS A 514 -3.81 -4.38 38.80
N PHE A 515 -5.01 -4.17 38.25
CA PHE A 515 -5.56 -2.86 37.91
C PHE A 515 -7.06 -2.78 38.21
N ASP A 516 -7.56 -1.56 38.32
CA ASP A 516 -8.92 -1.26 38.80
C ASP A 516 -9.95 -1.09 37.68
N TYR A 517 -9.49 -0.65 36.50
CA TYR A 517 -10.33 -0.38 35.34
C TYR A 517 -9.68 -0.87 34.04
N ILE A 518 -10.50 -1.16 33.03
CA ILE A 518 -10.08 -1.36 31.65
C ILE A 518 -10.57 -0.15 30.85
N LEU A 519 -9.67 0.53 30.16
CA LEU A 519 -10.03 1.61 29.23
C LEU A 519 -10.00 1.03 27.82
N VAL A 520 -11.17 0.87 27.21
CA VAL A 520 -11.27 0.35 25.84
C VAL A 520 -11.26 1.51 24.86
N VAL A 521 -10.34 1.49 23.90
CA VAL A 521 -10.19 2.50 22.85
C VAL A 521 -10.61 1.90 21.51
N ASP A 522 -11.77 2.31 21.00
CA ASP A 522 -12.28 1.94 19.68
C ASP A 522 -11.91 3.01 18.65
N THR A 523 -11.34 2.59 17.53
CA THR A 523 -11.00 3.52 16.43
C THR A 523 -11.98 3.42 15.28
N GLU A 524 -12.05 4.50 14.51
CA GLU A 524 -12.58 4.42 13.15
C GLU A 524 -11.81 3.35 12.33
N GLY A 525 -12.51 2.81 11.34
CA GLY A 525 -11.88 2.16 10.21
C GLY A 525 -10.84 2.97 9.47
N LEU A 526 -9.65 2.40 9.30
CA LEU A 526 -8.66 2.92 8.36
C LEU A 526 -9.14 2.70 6.92
N ARG A 527 -8.64 3.53 5.99
CA ARG A 527 -8.86 3.46 4.54
C ARG A 527 -10.34 3.48 4.11
N PRO A 528 -11.07 4.58 4.36
CA PRO A 528 -12.46 4.69 3.93
C PRO A 528 -12.58 4.61 2.39
N PRO A 529 -13.47 3.76 1.82
CA PRO A 529 -13.63 3.59 0.37
C PRO A 529 -14.00 4.88 -0.39
N GLU A 530 -14.56 5.84 0.33
CA GLU A 530 -15.11 7.10 -0.18
C GLU A 530 -14.03 8.18 -0.40
N LEU A 531 -12.81 7.99 0.11
CA LEU A 531 -11.74 9.01 0.14
C LEU A 531 -10.39 8.46 -0.35
N ALA A 532 -10.36 7.86 -1.54
CA ALA A 532 -9.17 7.28 -2.17
C ALA A 532 -8.12 8.32 -2.66
N GLU A 533 -7.86 9.38 -1.87
CA GLU A 533 -6.84 10.40 -2.15
C GLU A 533 -5.60 10.23 -1.25
N SER A 534 -4.43 10.68 -1.71
CA SER A 534 -3.14 10.58 -0.99
C SER A 534 -3.11 11.26 0.40
N SER A 535 -4.03 12.19 0.67
CA SER A 535 -4.11 12.90 1.95
C SER A 535 -4.70 12.08 3.09
N THR A 536 -5.33 10.93 2.81
CA THR A 536 -5.90 10.04 3.84
C THR A 536 -4.86 9.13 4.48
N THR A 537 -3.83 8.71 3.73
CA THR A 537 -2.77 7.82 4.23
C THR A 537 -2.04 8.44 5.42
N HIS A 538 -1.77 9.74 5.38
CA HIS A 538 -1.14 10.45 6.51
C HIS A 538 -1.97 10.39 7.78
N ARG A 539 -3.29 10.63 7.68
CA ARG A 539 -4.19 10.63 8.82
C ARG A 539 -4.35 9.22 9.41
N ASP A 540 -4.45 8.22 8.55
CA ASP A 540 -4.54 6.82 8.95
C ASP A 540 -3.27 6.36 9.67
N ASN A 541 -2.10 6.73 9.15
CA ASN A 541 -0.81 6.44 9.77
C ASN A 541 -0.65 7.13 11.13
N GLU A 542 -1.04 8.40 11.26
CA GLU A 542 -1.04 9.14 12.54
C GLU A 542 -1.97 8.47 13.57
N MET A 543 -3.21 8.16 13.17
CA MET A 543 -4.20 7.54 14.06
C MET A 543 -3.77 6.14 14.49
N ALA A 544 -3.28 5.31 13.55
CA ALA A 544 -2.77 3.98 13.86
C ALA A 544 -1.60 4.03 14.84
N THR A 545 -0.62 4.92 14.61
CA THR A 545 0.55 5.06 15.48
C THR A 545 0.15 5.55 16.87
N PHE A 546 -0.77 6.51 16.95
CA PHE A 546 -1.29 7.01 18.22
C PHE A 546 -2.01 5.90 19.01
N VAL A 547 -2.93 5.17 18.39
CA VAL A 547 -3.77 4.17 19.06
C VAL A 547 -2.95 2.95 19.52
N VAL A 548 -1.98 2.52 18.71
CA VAL A 548 -1.05 1.46 19.10
C VAL A 548 -0.16 1.93 20.25
N GLY A 549 0.31 3.19 20.22
CA GLY A 549 1.18 3.73 21.26
C GLY A 549 0.49 3.98 22.60
N VAL A 550 -0.78 4.37 22.61
CA VAL A 550 -1.55 4.57 23.86
C VAL A 550 -1.88 3.23 24.53
N GLY A 551 -2.14 2.18 23.74
CA GLY A 551 -2.54 0.86 24.21
C GLY A 551 -1.50 0.16 25.07
N ASN A 552 -1.94 -0.51 26.14
CA ASN A 552 -1.15 -1.58 26.76
C ASN A 552 -1.16 -2.83 25.87
N MET A 553 -2.31 -3.08 25.22
CA MET A 553 -2.49 -4.10 24.19
C MET A 553 -3.38 -3.54 23.09
N THR A 554 -3.03 -3.81 21.83
CA THR A 554 -3.81 -3.41 20.65
C THR A 554 -4.29 -4.63 19.86
N LEU A 555 -5.60 -4.74 19.65
CA LEU A 555 -6.20 -5.74 18.80
C LEU A 555 -6.15 -5.28 17.34
N ILE A 556 -5.40 -5.96 16.49
CA ILE A 556 -5.31 -5.70 15.05
C ILE A 556 -6.33 -6.59 14.34
N ASN A 557 -7.46 -5.98 13.95
CA ASN A 557 -8.58 -6.66 13.33
C ASN A 557 -8.44 -6.67 11.80
N ILE A 558 -8.28 -7.86 11.22
CA ILE A 558 -8.12 -8.11 9.79
C ILE A 558 -9.37 -8.80 9.26
N PHE A 559 -9.92 -8.31 8.15
CA PHE A 559 -11.05 -8.97 7.49
C PHE A 559 -10.55 -10.00 6.48
N GLY A 560 -10.95 -11.26 6.67
CA GLY A 560 -10.50 -12.40 5.87
C GLY A 560 -9.07 -12.85 6.19
N GLU A 561 -8.46 -13.55 5.23
CA GLU A 561 -7.13 -14.18 5.37
C GLU A 561 -5.97 -13.28 4.93
N ASN A 562 -6.23 -12.11 4.33
CA ASN A 562 -5.17 -11.31 3.72
C ASN A 562 -4.72 -10.13 4.63
N PRO A 563 -3.52 -10.21 5.23
CA PRO A 563 -2.97 -9.12 6.03
C PRO A 563 -2.45 -7.92 5.23
N SER A 564 -2.47 -7.95 3.89
CA SER A 564 -1.86 -6.91 3.04
C SER A 564 -2.37 -5.50 3.31
N GLU A 565 -3.62 -5.35 3.72
CA GLU A 565 -4.24 -4.04 3.92
C GLU A 565 -3.69 -3.30 5.15
N MET A 566 -3.24 -4.02 6.17
CA MET A 566 -2.72 -3.44 7.41
C MET A 566 -1.19 -3.39 7.46
N GLN A 567 -0.50 -4.15 6.59
CA GLN A 567 0.95 -4.27 6.59
C GLN A 567 1.67 -2.93 6.40
N ASP A 568 1.27 -2.17 5.37
CA ASP A 568 1.82 -0.84 5.10
C ASP A 568 1.74 0.08 6.34
N ILE A 569 0.57 0.09 6.98
CA ILE A 569 0.30 0.95 8.14
C ILE A 569 1.13 0.50 9.35
N LEU A 570 1.16 -0.80 9.65
CA LEU A 570 1.97 -1.34 10.74
C LEU A 570 3.47 -1.07 10.52
N GLN A 571 3.93 -1.05 9.27
CA GLN A 571 5.31 -0.75 8.94
C GLN A 571 5.66 0.71 9.26
N ILE A 572 4.76 1.63 8.94
CA ILE A 572 4.87 3.02 9.35
C ILE A 572 4.85 3.17 10.88
N VAL A 573 3.98 2.43 11.58
CA VAL A 573 3.91 2.43 13.05
C VAL A 573 5.23 1.99 13.69
N VAL A 574 5.80 0.87 13.22
CA VAL A 574 7.08 0.33 13.72
C VAL A 574 8.21 1.34 13.48
N GLN A 575 8.29 1.90 12.27
CA GLN A 575 9.31 2.89 11.95
C GLN A 575 9.17 4.17 12.78
N ALA A 576 7.93 4.64 13.02
CA ALA A 576 7.68 5.79 13.87
C ALA A 576 8.11 5.53 15.32
N PHE A 577 7.84 4.35 15.88
CA PHE A 577 8.29 4.00 17.24
C PHE A 577 9.82 3.96 17.39
N MET A 578 10.55 3.47 16.38
CA MET A 578 12.02 3.49 16.39
C MET A 578 12.59 4.92 16.37
N ARG A 579 11.90 5.85 15.70
CA ARG A 579 12.31 7.26 15.61
C ARG A 579 11.97 8.07 16.85
N MET A 580 10.83 7.79 17.50
CA MET A 580 10.36 8.47 18.70
C MET A 580 11.11 8.04 19.98
N LYS A 581 12.45 8.09 19.97
CA LYS A 581 13.35 7.62 21.05
C LYS A 581 13.10 8.27 22.43
N LYS A 582 12.41 9.42 22.46
CA LYS A 582 12.08 10.14 23.71
C LYS A 582 10.85 9.57 24.43
N VAL A 583 9.98 8.82 23.74
CA VAL A 583 8.76 8.25 24.31
C VAL A 583 9.01 6.78 24.62
N ARG A 584 9.01 6.40 25.91
CA ARG A 584 9.16 5.01 26.32
C ARG A 584 7.83 4.28 26.19
N LEU A 585 7.60 3.68 25.02
CA LEU A 585 6.45 2.84 24.73
C LEU A 585 6.83 1.37 24.87
N ASN A 586 5.95 0.56 25.45
CA ASN A 586 6.03 -0.90 25.45
C ASN A 586 4.68 -1.46 24.94
N PRO A 587 4.34 -1.22 23.67
CA PRO A 587 3.06 -1.67 23.11
C PRO A 587 3.11 -3.19 22.92
N SER A 588 1.94 -3.83 23.03
CA SER A 588 1.75 -5.22 22.60
C SER A 588 0.59 -5.30 21.62
N CYS A 589 0.58 -6.31 20.75
CA CYS A 589 -0.52 -6.49 19.81
C CYS A 589 -0.99 -7.93 19.67
N MET A 590 -2.24 -8.08 19.24
CA MET A 590 -2.85 -9.38 18.93
C MET A 590 -3.67 -9.27 17.63
N PHE A 591 -3.47 -10.21 16.72
CA PHE A 591 -4.14 -10.24 15.42
C PHE A 591 -5.41 -11.07 15.49
N VAL A 592 -6.51 -10.50 15.00
CA VAL A 592 -7.81 -11.16 14.91
C VAL A 592 -8.25 -11.17 13.45
N HIS A 593 -8.26 -12.35 12.83
CA HIS A 593 -8.73 -12.57 11.46
C HIS A 593 -10.22 -12.91 11.46
N GLN A 594 -11.09 -11.97 11.08
CA GLN A 594 -12.53 -12.18 10.99
C GLN A 594 -12.95 -12.84 9.67
N ASN A 595 -14.06 -13.59 9.70
CA ASN A 595 -14.70 -14.17 8.51
C ASN A 595 -13.81 -15.19 7.76
N VAL A 596 -13.13 -16.05 8.51
CA VAL A 596 -12.32 -17.17 7.99
C VAL A 596 -13.14 -18.46 8.07
N SER A 597 -13.10 -19.31 7.03
CA SER A 597 -13.89 -20.54 6.95
C SER A 597 -13.22 -21.72 7.66
N ASP A 598 -13.98 -22.51 8.42
CA ASP A 598 -13.48 -23.61 9.26
C ASP A 598 -12.79 -24.76 8.51
N ILE A 599 -13.10 -24.94 7.22
CA ILE A 599 -12.74 -26.16 6.45
C ILE A 599 -11.23 -26.21 6.12
N THR A 600 -10.47 -25.13 6.32
CA THR A 600 -9.03 -25.06 5.99
C THR A 600 -8.10 -24.86 7.20
N ALA A 601 -8.63 -24.93 8.42
CA ALA A 601 -8.04 -24.29 9.59
C ALA A 601 -6.66 -24.82 10.04
N GLU A 602 -6.43 -26.10 10.35
CA GLU A 602 -5.19 -26.45 11.09
C GLU A 602 -3.88 -26.26 10.30
N GLU A 603 -3.77 -26.75 9.06
CA GLU A 603 -2.53 -26.67 8.27
C GLU A 603 -2.31 -25.26 7.66
N LYS A 604 -3.37 -24.58 7.19
CA LYS A 604 -3.24 -23.20 6.69
C LYS A 604 -3.03 -22.18 7.80
N ASN A 605 -3.49 -22.44 9.02
CA ASN A 605 -3.24 -21.53 10.15
C ASN A 605 -1.75 -21.51 10.51
N LEU A 606 -1.03 -22.63 10.40
CA LEU A 606 0.38 -22.69 10.77
C LEU A 606 1.29 -22.04 9.72
N GLU A 607 1.04 -22.33 8.44
CA GLU A 607 1.71 -21.66 7.31
C GLU A 607 1.33 -20.18 7.21
N GLY A 608 0.06 -19.83 7.45
CA GLY A 608 -0.41 -18.44 7.49
C GLY A 608 0.23 -17.63 8.62
N ARG A 609 0.35 -18.21 9.83
CA ARG A 609 1.10 -17.64 10.96
C ARG A 609 2.56 -17.43 10.60
N ARG A 610 3.21 -18.45 10.03
CA ARG A 610 4.62 -18.36 9.62
C ARG A 610 4.84 -17.22 8.62
N ARG A 611 4.04 -17.14 7.56
CA ARG A 611 4.10 -16.06 6.56
C ARG A 611 3.85 -14.68 7.17
N LEU A 612 2.90 -14.57 8.11
CA LEU A 612 2.66 -13.32 8.82
C LEU A 612 3.90 -12.90 9.63
N GLN A 613 4.48 -13.81 10.40
CA GLN A 613 5.70 -13.54 11.20
C GLN A 613 6.88 -13.15 10.29
N GLU A 614 7.18 -13.93 9.26
CA GLU A 614 8.27 -13.66 8.32
C GLU A 614 8.12 -12.27 7.69
N LYS A 615 6.90 -11.90 7.30
CA LYS A 615 6.61 -10.60 6.70
C LYS A 615 6.72 -9.44 7.70
N LEU A 616 6.25 -9.62 8.93
CA LEU A 616 6.40 -8.64 10.03
C LEU A 616 7.87 -8.42 10.41
N ASP A 617 8.67 -9.48 10.42
CA ASP A 617 10.12 -9.39 10.70
C ASP A 617 10.87 -8.73 9.55
N GLU A 618 10.54 -9.07 8.29
CA GLU A 618 11.15 -8.44 7.11
C GLU A 618 10.89 -6.92 7.07
N MET A 619 9.64 -6.50 7.30
CA MET A 619 9.30 -5.07 7.33
C MET A 619 9.99 -4.33 8.47
N THR A 620 10.17 -4.99 9.62
CA THR A 620 10.87 -4.43 10.78
C THR A 620 12.36 -4.27 10.50
N LYS A 621 13.00 -5.29 9.91
CA LYS A 621 14.41 -5.22 9.48
C LYS A 621 14.65 -4.09 8.49
N LEU A 622 13.73 -3.89 7.56
CA LEU A 622 13.83 -2.81 6.58
C LEU A 622 13.72 -1.44 7.26
N ALA A 623 12.76 -1.25 8.16
CA ALA A 623 12.65 -0.02 8.95
C ALA A 623 13.88 0.23 9.86
N ALA A 624 14.39 -0.82 10.51
CA ALA A 624 15.54 -0.74 11.41
C ALA A 624 16.82 -0.27 10.71
N ARG A 625 17.10 -0.83 9.50
CA ARG A 625 18.23 -0.40 8.65
C ARG A 625 18.15 1.08 8.27
N GLU A 626 16.95 1.57 8.00
CA GLU A 626 16.72 2.96 7.57
C GLU A 626 16.89 3.97 8.71
N GLU A 627 16.68 3.55 9.96
CA GLU A 627 16.72 4.42 11.15
C GLU A 627 17.96 4.21 12.04
N ASP A 628 18.94 3.43 11.57
CA ASP A 628 20.14 3.04 12.32
C ASP A 628 19.79 2.51 13.71
N PHE A 629 18.86 1.53 13.73
CA PHE A 629 18.32 0.91 14.92
C PHE A 629 18.59 -0.59 14.91
N ASP A 630 18.92 -1.15 16.08
CA ASP A 630 19.23 -2.58 16.22
C ASP A 630 17.95 -3.37 16.55
N ALA A 631 17.23 -3.78 15.51
CA ALA A 631 16.05 -4.64 15.62
C ALA A 631 15.98 -5.62 14.43
N GLU A 632 15.76 -6.90 14.72
CA GLU A 632 15.65 -7.95 13.71
C GLU A 632 14.25 -8.54 13.62
N ARG A 633 13.45 -8.40 14.68
CA ARG A 633 12.12 -9.00 14.78
C ARG A 633 11.09 -7.94 15.12
N PHE A 634 9.86 -8.12 14.66
CA PHE A 634 8.74 -7.26 15.01
C PHE A 634 8.53 -7.18 16.53
N SER A 635 8.76 -8.31 17.22
CA SER A 635 8.68 -8.42 18.67
C SER A 635 9.72 -7.61 19.44
N ASP A 636 10.79 -7.13 18.79
CA ASP A 636 11.78 -6.24 19.40
C ASP A 636 11.22 -4.82 19.61
N VAL A 637 10.18 -4.44 18.86
CA VAL A 637 9.54 -3.11 18.91
C VAL A 637 8.14 -3.17 19.51
N ILE A 638 7.35 -4.16 19.12
CA ILE A 638 5.97 -4.35 19.60
C ILE A 638 5.82 -5.79 20.09
N VAL A 639 5.54 -5.99 21.37
CA VAL A 639 5.45 -7.32 21.97
C VAL A 639 4.36 -8.15 21.27
N PHE A 640 4.76 -9.28 20.69
CA PHE A 640 3.91 -10.15 19.89
C PHE A 640 4.46 -11.57 19.85
N ASP A 641 3.59 -12.56 20.04
CA ASP A 641 3.86 -13.98 19.84
C ASP A 641 2.86 -14.61 18.86
N VAL A 642 3.33 -14.94 17.66
CA VAL A 642 2.51 -15.51 16.58
C VAL A 642 1.74 -16.78 16.97
N GLN A 643 2.20 -17.54 17.96
CA GLN A 643 1.52 -18.76 18.40
C GLN A 643 0.28 -18.46 19.26
N ASN A 644 0.38 -17.48 20.15
CA ASN A 644 -0.66 -17.18 21.12
C ASN A 644 -1.53 -15.96 20.73
N ASP A 645 -0.96 -15.03 19.95
CA ASP A 645 -1.55 -13.73 19.65
C ASP A 645 -2.16 -13.64 18.24
N VAL A 646 -2.38 -14.76 17.57
CA VAL A 646 -3.15 -14.82 16.31
C VAL A 646 -4.39 -15.67 16.50
N LYS A 647 -5.56 -15.07 16.32
CA LYS A 647 -6.87 -15.72 16.47
C LYS A 647 -7.67 -15.62 15.17
N TYR A 648 -8.34 -16.72 14.81
CA TYR A 648 -9.17 -16.82 13.61
C TYR A 648 -10.63 -16.91 14.03
N PHE A 649 -11.48 -16.11 13.39
CA PHE A 649 -12.86 -15.92 13.75
C PHE A 649 -13.75 -16.41 12.62
N ALA A 650 -14.71 -17.28 12.96
CA ALA A 650 -15.76 -17.68 12.05
C ALA A 650 -16.59 -16.45 11.59
N GLN A 651 -17.38 -16.63 10.53
CA GLN A 651 -18.31 -15.58 10.11
C GLN A 651 -19.34 -15.30 11.20
N LEU A 652 -19.64 -14.01 11.48
CA LEU A 652 -20.61 -13.61 12.51
C LEU A 652 -22.01 -14.21 12.29
N TRP A 653 -22.46 -14.35 11.04
CA TRP A 653 -23.83 -14.76 10.72
C TRP A 653 -23.87 -16.16 10.11
N GLU A 654 -24.78 -17.00 10.59
CA GLU A 654 -25.07 -18.31 10.01
C GLU A 654 -26.04 -18.16 8.81
N GLY A 655 -25.46 -17.86 7.64
CA GLY A 655 -26.18 -17.65 6.38
C GLY A 655 -26.33 -16.17 6.00
N SER A 656 -27.23 -15.86 5.05
CA SER A 656 -27.39 -14.49 4.53
C SER A 656 -28.33 -13.64 5.42
N PRO A 657 -27.90 -12.44 5.86
CA PRO A 657 -28.79 -11.43 6.44
C PRO A 657 -29.98 -11.09 5.50
N PRO A 658 -31.12 -10.58 6.00
CA PRO A 658 -31.32 -10.00 7.34
C PRO A 658 -31.82 -10.98 8.43
N MET A 659 -32.19 -12.21 8.06
CA MET A 659 -32.77 -13.22 8.96
C MET A 659 -31.76 -14.28 9.43
N ALA A 660 -30.45 -14.06 9.24
CA ALA A 660 -29.42 -14.96 9.74
C ALA A 660 -29.25 -14.80 11.26
N PRO A 661 -29.24 -15.88 12.07
CA PRO A 661 -28.82 -15.80 13.46
C PRO A 661 -27.28 -15.65 13.53
N PRO A 662 -26.75 -15.23 14.68
CA PRO A 662 -25.32 -15.30 14.94
C PRO A 662 -24.78 -16.73 14.79
N ASN A 663 -23.52 -16.90 14.40
CA ASN A 663 -22.84 -18.19 14.37
C ASN A 663 -22.38 -18.58 15.79
N PRO A 664 -22.60 -19.83 16.29
CA PRO A 664 -22.12 -20.24 17.61
C PRO A 664 -20.61 -20.17 17.73
N ASP A 665 -19.89 -20.56 16.68
CA ASP A 665 -18.42 -20.60 16.67
C ASP A 665 -17.84 -19.20 16.84
N TYR A 666 -18.51 -18.17 16.30
CA TYR A 666 -18.10 -16.78 16.55
C TYR A 666 -18.17 -16.42 18.04
N CYS A 667 -19.20 -16.90 18.75
CA CYS A 667 -19.39 -16.63 20.17
C CYS A 667 -18.34 -17.35 21.02
N GLU A 668 -17.98 -18.59 20.66
CA GLU A 668 -16.89 -19.33 21.28
C GLU A 668 -15.55 -18.62 21.08
N ASN A 669 -15.27 -18.15 19.86
CA ASN A 669 -14.04 -17.41 19.54
C ASN A 669 -13.95 -16.09 20.30
N ILE A 670 -15.06 -15.38 20.52
CA ILE A 670 -15.12 -14.16 21.37
C ILE A 670 -14.77 -14.49 22.82
N LEU A 671 -15.31 -15.58 23.37
CA LEU A 671 -15.04 -16.02 24.73
C LEU A 671 -13.57 -16.42 24.91
N GLU A 672 -13.01 -17.16 23.96
CA GLU A 672 -11.60 -17.55 23.96
C GLU A 672 -10.68 -16.32 23.86
N LEU A 673 -10.99 -15.39 22.97
CA LEU A 673 -10.25 -14.13 22.82
C LEU A 673 -10.30 -13.32 24.12
N LYS A 674 -11.47 -13.20 24.76
CA LYS A 674 -11.62 -12.52 26.05
C LYS A 674 -10.72 -13.14 27.12
N GLN A 675 -10.71 -14.47 27.25
CA GLN A 675 -9.83 -15.15 28.21
C GLN A 675 -8.35 -14.95 27.90
N THR A 676 -7.98 -14.96 26.61
CA THR A 676 -6.60 -14.71 26.17
C THR A 676 -6.15 -13.29 26.52
N ILE A 677 -7.01 -12.28 26.28
CA ILE A 677 -6.75 -10.89 26.64
C ILE A 677 -6.61 -10.74 28.16
N LEU A 678 -7.50 -11.34 28.95
CA LEU A 678 -7.41 -11.28 30.42
C LEU A 678 -6.15 -11.96 30.96
N THR A 679 -5.71 -13.07 30.34
CA THR A 679 -4.46 -13.77 30.68
C THR A 679 -3.22 -12.93 30.34
N HIS A 680 -3.28 -12.14 29.26
CA HIS A 680 -2.22 -11.18 28.96
C HIS A 680 -2.26 -9.99 29.91
N ALA A 681 -3.46 -9.47 30.20
CA ALA A 681 -3.65 -8.33 31.08
C ALA A 681 -3.21 -8.63 32.52
N SER A 682 -3.37 -9.85 33.02
CA SER A 682 -2.90 -10.25 34.37
C SER A 682 -1.37 -10.19 34.53
N LYS A 683 -0.61 -10.28 33.43
CA LYS A 683 0.85 -10.10 33.41
C LYS A 683 1.26 -8.63 33.47
N SER A 684 0.35 -7.71 33.15
CA SER A 684 0.59 -6.26 33.17
C SER A 684 0.31 -5.66 34.55
N GLU A 685 1.13 -4.70 34.97
CA GLU A 685 0.89 -3.90 36.17
C GLU A 685 -0.18 -2.80 35.96
N GLY A 686 -0.66 -2.64 34.73
CA GLY A 686 -1.45 -1.48 34.31
C GLY A 686 -0.65 -0.18 34.33
N ILE A 687 -1.32 0.93 34.06
CA ILE A 687 -0.78 2.29 34.18
C ILE A 687 -1.71 3.12 35.08
N THR A 688 -1.20 4.07 35.84
CA THR A 688 -2.08 4.97 36.60
C THR A 688 -2.76 5.96 35.65
N LEU A 689 -3.90 6.53 36.05
CA LEU A 689 -4.59 7.56 35.27
C LEU A 689 -3.69 8.77 34.99
N THR A 690 -2.84 9.15 35.96
CA THR A 690 -1.85 10.22 35.81
C THR A 690 -0.80 9.87 34.75
N HIS A 691 -0.24 8.66 34.79
CA HIS A 691 0.72 8.22 33.76
C HIS A 691 0.06 8.04 32.38
N LEU A 692 -1.23 7.67 32.31
CA LEU A 692 -1.97 7.61 31.05
C LEU A 692 -2.11 9.00 30.44
N ARG A 693 -2.47 10.02 31.24
CA ARG A 693 -2.53 11.42 30.80
C ARG A 693 -1.18 11.85 30.22
N ASP A 694 -0.09 11.62 30.97
CA ASP A 694 1.26 11.99 30.56
C ASP A 694 1.67 11.24 29.27
N ARG A 695 1.37 9.94 29.18
CA ARG A 695 1.60 9.14 27.97
C ARG A 695 0.86 9.69 26.74
N ILE A 696 -0.43 10.05 26.89
CA ILE A 696 -1.22 10.62 25.79
C ILE A 696 -0.60 11.94 25.31
N GLN A 697 -0.19 12.78 26.26
CA GLN A 697 0.46 14.06 25.96
C GLN A 697 1.81 13.86 25.26
N ASP A 698 2.72 13.10 25.86
CA ASP A 698 4.07 12.87 25.33
C ASP A 698 4.02 12.21 23.95
N LEU A 699 3.13 11.23 23.77
CA LEU A 699 2.97 10.53 22.48
C LEU A 699 2.42 11.48 21.41
N TRP A 700 1.40 12.27 21.74
CA TRP A 700 0.83 13.20 20.76
C TRP A 700 1.84 14.30 20.38
N GLU A 701 2.58 14.83 21.35
CA GLU A 701 3.64 15.81 21.08
C GLU A 701 4.77 15.20 20.23
N ALA A 702 5.15 13.94 20.46
CA ALA A 702 6.14 13.26 19.62
C ALA A 702 5.64 13.06 18.19
N LEU A 703 4.38 12.66 18.00
CA LEU A 703 3.75 12.54 16.68
C LEU A 703 3.70 13.87 15.94
N LEU A 704 3.36 14.97 16.64
CA LEU A 704 3.39 16.32 16.07
C LEU A 704 4.80 16.78 15.68
N ASN A 705 5.87 16.13 16.12
CA ASN A 705 7.23 16.43 15.69
C ASN A 705 7.70 15.52 14.53
N GLU A 706 7.04 14.39 14.28
CA GLU A 706 7.38 13.44 13.22
C GLU A 706 6.45 13.62 12.00
N GLN A 707 6.92 14.26 10.94
CA GLN A 707 6.11 14.47 9.72
C GLN A 707 6.55 13.61 8.53
N PHE A 708 7.81 13.20 8.55
CA PHE A 708 8.42 12.52 7.43
C PHE A 708 7.78 11.16 7.18
N VAL A 709 7.76 10.28 8.17
CA VAL A 709 7.30 8.88 7.99
C VAL A 709 5.82 8.81 7.60
N PHE A 710 4.97 9.66 8.18
CA PHE A 710 3.52 9.56 7.97
C PHE A 710 3.05 9.98 6.58
N SER A 711 3.85 10.73 5.81
CA SER A 711 3.50 11.06 4.42
C SER A 711 3.67 9.91 3.43
N PHE A 712 4.30 8.81 3.85
CA PHE A 712 4.59 7.68 2.99
C PHE A 712 3.65 6.50 3.25
N LYS A 713 3.47 5.67 2.23
CA LYS A 713 2.66 4.44 2.33
C LYS A 713 3.38 3.37 3.12
N ASN A 714 4.68 3.22 2.92
CA ASN A 714 5.50 2.18 3.54
C ASN A 714 6.98 2.56 3.56
N SER A 715 7.81 1.75 4.22
CA SER A 715 9.25 2.03 4.35
C SER A 715 10.01 1.92 3.03
N LEU A 716 9.48 1.21 2.01
CA LEU A 716 10.12 1.17 0.69
C LEU A 716 10.04 2.53 0.00
N GLU A 717 8.91 3.22 0.12
CA GLU A 717 8.75 4.59 -0.40
C GLU A 717 9.70 5.55 0.33
N ILE A 718 9.85 5.39 1.66
CA ILE A 718 10.81 6.16 2.47
C ILE A 718 12.25 5.92 2.00
N ALA A 719 12.65 4.65 1.83
CA ALA A 719 14.00 4.31 1.38
C ALA A 719 14.28 4.87 -0.02
N THR A 720 13.27 4.85 -0.91
CA THR A 720 13.37 5.43 -2.25
C THR A 720 13.51 6.94 -2.18
N TYR A 721 12.73 7.61 -1.34
CA TYR A 721 12.83 9.05 -1.13
C TYR A 721 14.19 9.46 -0.56
N LYS A 722 14.69 8.78 0.48
CA LYS A 722 16.03 9.05 1.05
C LYS A 722 17.16 8.87 0.03
N LYS A 723 17.06 7.86 -0.84
CA LYS A 723 18.02 7.69 -1.96
C LYS A 723 17.98 8.87 -2.92
N LEU A 724 16.78 9.31 -3.30
CA LEU A 724 16.61 10.49 -4.15
C LEU A 724 17.15 11.76 -3.48
N GLU A 725 16.87 11.95 -2.18
CA GLU A 725 17.38 13.08 -1.39
C GLU A 725 18.91 13.07 -1.29
N THR A 726 19.52 11.88 -1.21
CA THR A 726 20.98 11.72 -1.22
C THR A 726 21.59 12.14 -2.56
N GLU A 727 21.01 11.70 -3.69
CA GLU A 727 21.46 12.14 -5.01
C GLU A 727 21.23 13.64 -5.22
N TYR A 728 20.08 14.16 -4.79
CA TYR A 728 19.80 15.59 -4.83
C TYR A 728 20.81 16.40 -4.01
N SER A 729 21.20 15.90 -2.84
CA SER A 729 22.23 16.50 -2.00
C SER A 729 23.60 16.49 -2.68
N LYS A 730 23.96 15.41 -3.38
CA LYS A 730 25.21 15.35 -4.19
C LYS A 730 25.19 16.37 -5.33
N TRP A 731 24.09 16.47 -6.07
CA TRP A 731 23.95 17.45 -7.16
C TRP A 731 24.02 18.88 -6.65
N THR A 732 23.29 19.18 -5.56
CA THR A 732 23.30 20.48 -4.90
C THR A 732 24.71 20.83 -4.41
N TRP A 733 25.39 19.89 -3.75
CA TRP A 733 26.76 20.09 -3.29
C TRP A 733 27.73 20.30 -4.45
N SER A 734 27.59 19.54 -5.54
CA SER A 734 28.41 19.67 -6.76
C SER A 734 28.29 21.06 -7.41
N LEU A 735 27.08 21.62 -7.45
CA LEU A 735 26.85 22.98 -7.94
C LEU A 735 27.39 24.04 -6.98
N ARG A 736 27.14 23.87 -5.67
CA ARG A 736 27.62 24.80 -4.62
C ARG A 736 29.14 24.83 -4.52
N SER A 737 29.81 23.67 -4.58
CA SER A 737 31.27 23.60 -4.53
C SER A 737 31.90 24.24 -5.77
N ALA A 738 31.33 24.02 -6.96
CA ALA A 738 31.77 24.70 -8.17
C ALA A 738 31.61 26.23 -8.09
N MET A 739 30.49 26.72 -7.53
CA MET A 739 30.30 28.14 -7.26
C MET A 739 31.35 28.71 -6.31
N LEU A 740 31.62 28.03 -5.18
CA LEU A 740 32.62 28.44 -4.21
C LEU A 740 34.05 28.46 -4.79
N GLU A 741 34.39 27.48 -5.63
CA GLU A 741 35.67 27.47 -6.33
C GLU A 741 35.80 28.62 -7.32
N ILE A 742 34.75 28.91 -8.09
CA ILE A 742 34.72 30.04 -9.03
C ILE A 742 34.87 31.35 -8.24
N GLU A 743 34.12 31.51 -7.16
CA GLU A 743 34.21 32.66 -6.26
C GLU A 743 35.64 32.85 -5.74
N SER A 744 36.26 31.80 -5.20
CA SER A 744 37.63 31.84 -4.70
C SER A 744 38.65 32.21 -5.79
N LYS A 745 38.53 31.63 -7.00
CA LYS A 745 39.38 31.96 -8.14
C LYS A 745 39.21 33.41 -8.59
N LEU A 746 37.98 33.91 -8.60
CA LEU A 746 37.68 35.31 -8.97
C LEU A 746 38.18 36.28 -7.90
N HIS A 747 37.95 35.98 -6.61
CA HIS A 747 38.44 36.76 -5.48
C HIS A 747 39.96 36.94 -5.54
N ASN A 748 40.71 35.85 -5.72
CA ASN A 748 42.16 35.88 -5.88
C ASN A 748 42.62 36.73 -7.08
N LYS A 749 41.90 36.69 -8.20
CA LYS A 749 42.24 37.50 -9.39
C LYS A 749 41.91 38.98 -9.23
N ILE A 750 40.85 39.31 -8.49
CA ILE A 750 40.48 40.69 -8.16
C ILE A 750 41.48 41.28 -7.16
N GLU A 751 41.83 40.52 -6.11
CA GLU A 751 42.81 40.94 -5.08
C GLU A 751 44.19 41.18 -5.69
N ASN A 752 44.62 40.32 -6.64
CA ASN A 752 45.85 40.49 -7.41
C ASN A 752 45.75 41.53 -8.55
N LYS A 753 44.67 42.32 -8.62
CA LYS A 753 44.41 43.37 -9.63
C LYS A 753 44.53 42.90 -11.09
N THR A 754 44.29 41.62 -11.34
CA THR A 754 44.41 41.02 -12.68
C THR A 754 43.13 41.18 -13.49
N ILE A 755 41.99 41.44 -12.82
CA ILE A 755 40.67 41.68 -13.43
C ILE A 755 40.08 42.96 -12.82
N HIS A 756 39.61 43.88 -13.67
CA HIS A 756 39.03 45.17 -13.26
C HIS A 756 37.51 45.28 -13.51
N HIS A 757 36.93 44.37 -14.31
CA HIS A 757 35.51 44.32 -14.64
C HIS A 757 35.10 42.85 -14.81
N LEU A 758 33.92 42.48 -14.32
CA LEU A 758 33.44 41.09 -14.28
C LEU A 758 31.96 41.09 -14.68
N GLU A 759 31.62 40.39 -15.77
CA GLU A 759 30.24 40.29 -16.26
C GLU A 759 29.58 38.99 -15.79
N GLU A 760 28.26 39.01 -15.65
CA GLU A 760 27.45 37.84 -15.27
C GLU A 760 27.65 36.66 -16.24
N THR A 761 27.86 36.96 -17.53
CA THR A 761 28.15 36.02 -18.61
C THR A 761 29.44 35.22 -18.40
N ASP A 762 30.47 35.80 -17.76
CA ASP A 762 31.75 35.13 -17.49
C ASP A 762 31.63 34.07 -16.39
N VAL A 763 30.80 34.36 -15.37
CA VAL A 763 30.47 33.42 -14.29
C VAL A 763 29.61 32.29 -14.84
N GLN A 764 28.63 32.63 -15.68
CA GLN A 764 27.70 31.67 -16.27
C GLN A 764 28.41 30.72 -17.24
N TYR A 765 29.38 31.21 -18.03
CA TYR A 765 30.22 30.38 -18.88
C TYR A 765 31.03 29.35 -18.08
N GLN A 766 31.58 29.72 -16.92
CA GLN A 766 32.34 28.81 -16.07
C GLN A 766 31.45 27.78 -15.36
N LEU A 767 30.21 28.13 -15.03
CA LEU A 767 29.24 27.21 -14.42
C LEU A 767 28.60 26.23 -15.41
N ASN A 768 28.47 26.60 -16.69
CA ASN A 768 27.75 25.81 -17.69
C ASN A 768 28.27 24.38 -17.82
N ALA A 769 29.58 24.15 -17.79
CA ALA A 769 30.15 22.81 -17.91
C ALA A 769 29.68 21.88 -16.78
N ARG A 770 29.69 22.37 -15.54
CA ARG A 770 29.25 21.60 -14.36
C ARG A 770 27.73 21.47 -14.29
N SER A 771 27.00 22.51 -14.70
CA SER A 771 25.54 22.50 -14.78
C SER A 771 25.03 21.47 -15.79
N GLU A 772 25.66 21.36 -16.97
CA GLU A 772 25.27 20.41 -18.00
C GLU A 772 25.55 18.95 -17.58
N GLU A 773 26.64 18.72 -16.86
CA GLU A 773 26.98 17.42 -16.26
C GLU A 773 25.93 17.01 -15.22
N VAL A 774 25.60 17.91 -14.27
CA VAL A 774 24.57 17.66 -13.26
C VAL A 774 23.22 17.40 -13.92
N LYS A 775 22.84 18.20 -14.93
CA LYS A 775 21.60 18.04 -15.69
C LYS A 775 21.49 16.65 -16.35
N LYS A 776 22.55 16.18 -17.03
CA LYS A 776 22.56 14.83 -17.62
C LYS A 776 22.40 13.74 -16.57
N THR A 777 23.05 13.87 -15.41
CA THR A 777 22.90 12.90 -14.32
C THR A 777 21.52 12.94 -13.67
N MET A 778 20.89 14.11 -13.58
CA MET A 778 19.51 14.27 -13.11
C MET A 778 18.52 13.59 -14.06
N GLU A 779 18.62 13.87 -15.37
CA GLU A 779 17.76 13.28 -16.40
C GLU A 779 17.89 11.74 -16.48
N ALA A 780 19.06 11.19 -16.16
CA ALA A 780 19.29 9.75 -16.11
C ALA A 780 18.62 9.07 -14.90
N ASN A 781 18.37 9.81 -13.82
CA ASN A 781 17.78 9.32 -12.57
C ASN A 781 16.32 9.78 -12.37
N ASP A 782 15.71 10.42 -13.38
CA ASP A 782 14.32 10.85 -13.34
C ASP A 782 13.38 9.65 -13.57
N PRO A 783 12.56 9.25 -12.57
CA PRO A 783 11.69 8.10 -12.69
C PRO A 783 10.58 8.28 -13.73
N VAL A 784 10.16 9.51 -14.03
CA VAL A 784 9.16 9.79 -15.07
C VAL A 784 9.78 9.57 -16.45
N LEU A 785 10.96 10.14 -16.71
CA LEU A 785 11.68 9.91 -17.97
C LEU A 785 12.08 8.45 -18.15
N TYR A 786 12.44 7.75 -17.06
CA TYR A 786 12.70 6.32 -17.09
C TYR A 786 11.44 5.53 -17.48
N PHE A 787 10.30 5.81 -16.83
CA PHE A 787 9.06 5.09 -17.11
C PHE A 787 8.52 5.41 -18.51
N GLU A 788 8.66 6.64 -18.99
CA GLU A 788 8.34 7.02 -20.38
C GLU A 788 9.19 6.24 -21.37
N ARG A 789 10.51 6.14 -21.16
CA ARG A 789 11.42 5.33 -21.99
C ARG A 789 11.12 3.84 -21.95
N LYS A 790 10.52 3.35 -20.86
CA LYS A 790 10.17 1.94 -20.65
C LYS A 790 8.68 1.62 -20.90
N SER A 791 7.87 2.62 -21.20
CA SER A 791 6.42 2.49 -21.30
C SER A 791 5.98 1.51 -22.38
N GLU A 792 6.58 1.55 -23.56
CA GLU A 792 6.31 0.58 -24.64
C GLU A 792 6.71 -0.85 -24.27
N GLU A 793 7.82 -1.01 -23.53
CA GLU A 793 8.31 -2.31 -23.04
C GLU A 793 7.32 -2.92 -22.04
N TYR A 794 6.89 -2.14 -21.05
CA TYR A 794 5.90 -2.57 -20.05
C TYR A 794 4.51 -2.79 -20.66
N TYR A 795 4.08 -1.96 -21.60
CA TYR A 795 2.82 -2.13 -22.32
C TYR A 795 2.80 -3.44 -23.13
N GLY A 796 3.92 -3.79 -23.78
CA GLY A 796 4.07 -5.07 -24.47
C GLY A 796 3.97 -6.29 -23.54
N ILE A 797 4.54 -6.20 -22.33
CA ILE A 797 4.41 -7.24 -21.29
C ILE A 797 2.96 -7.36 -20.82
N PHE A 798 2.32 -6.22 -20.53
CA PHE A 798 0.93 -6.16 -20.08
C PHE A 798 -0.04 -6.73 -21.13
N GLN A 799 0.17 -6.42 -22.41
CA GLN A 799 -0.65 -6.94 -23.50
C GLN A 799 -0.56 -8.47 -23.61
N LYS A 800 0.64 -9.05 -23.46
CA LYS A 800 0.82 -10.51 -23.44
C LYS A 800 0.15 -11.17 -22.22
N TYR A 801 0.16 -10.52 -21.07
CA TYR A 801 -0.57 -10.95 -19.88
C TYR A 801 -2.08 -10.98 -20.12
N CYS A 802 -2.64 -9.92 -20.72
CA CYS A 802 -4.06 -9.86 -21.09
C CYS A 802 -4.48 -10.87 -22.16
N GLN A 803 -3.53 -11.41 -22.94
CA GLN A 803 -3.76 -12.44 -23.96
C GLN A 803 -3.75 -13.87 -23.39
N GLY A 804 -3.56 -14.04 -22.07
CA GLY A 804 -3.58 -15.34 -21.41
C GLY A 804 -2.28 -16.14 -21.54
N ALA A 805 -1.15 -15.48 -21.81
CA ALA A 805 0.16 -16.12 -21.79
C ALA A 805 0.54 -16.51 -20.34
N SER A 806 1.19 -17.67 -20.17
CA SER A 806 1.68 -18.10 -18.85
C SER A 806 2.81 -17.19 -18.34
N SER A 807 2.96 -17.11 -17.01
CA SER A 807 4.03 -16.34 -16.35
C SER A 807 5.42 -16.71 -16.88
N THR A 808 5.68 -18.00 -17.16
CA THR A 808 6.92 -18.49 -17.78
C THR A 808 7.16 -17.95 -19.19
N ALA A 809 6.12 -17.89 -20.03
CA ALA A 809 6.25 -17.37 -21.39
C ALA A 809 6.52 -15.86 -21.40
N ILE A 810 5.90 -15.12 -20.48
CA ILE A 810 6.12 -13.68 -20.30
C ILE A 810 7.54 -13.42 -19.80
N PHE A 811 7.97 -14.17 -18.79
CA PHE A 811 9.32 -14.04 -18.21
C PHE A 811 10.41 -14.41 -19.23
N GLY A 812 10.28 -15.52 -19.96
CA GLY A 812 11.25 -15.90 -20.99
C GLY A 812 11.32 -14.88 -22.15
N ALA A 813 10.19 -14.29 -22.55
CA ALA A 813 10.19 -13.21 -23.53
C ALA A 813 10.89 -11.93 -23.01
N PHE A 814 10.73 -11.61 -21.73
CA PHE A 814 11.44 -10.50 -21.07
C PHE A 814 12.96 -10.72 -21.09
N VAL A 815 13.42 -11.92 -20.72
CA VAL A 815 14.85 -12.28 -20.77
C VAL A 815 15.41 -12.11 -22.19
N CYS A 816 14.73 -12.65 -23.21
CA CYS A 816 15.14 -12.50 -24.61
C CYS A 816 15.20 -11.03 -25.06
N ASN A 817 14.29 -10.18 -24.59
CA ASN A 817 14.31 -8.75 -24.90
C ASN A 817 15.50 -8.04 -24.23
N LYS A 818 15.83 -8.37 -22.98
CA LYS A 818 17.02 -7.81 -22.29
C LYS A 818 18.34 -8.23 -22.93
N LEU A 819 18.40 -9.40 -23.57
CA LEU A 819 19.59 -9.87 -24.29
C LEU A 819 19.86 -9.11 -25.60
N LYS A 820 18.88 -8.38 -26.13
CA LYS A 820 18.97 -7.72 -27.45
C LYS A 820 20.15 -6.76 -27.59
N GLU A 821 20.31 -5.87 -26.62
CA GLU A 821 21.37 -4.84 -26.64
C GLU A 821 22.76 -5.42 -26.34
N PRO A 822 22.93 -6.30 -25.33
CA PRO A 822 24.17 -7.04 -25.12
C PRO A 822 24.63 -7.85 -26.34
N ILE A 823 23.72 -8.58 -27.01
CA ILE A 823 24.03 -9.32 -28.24
C ILE A 823 24.53 -8.38 -29.33
N GLN A 824 23.79 -7.29 -29.59
CA GLN A 824 24.15 -6.32 -30.63
C GLN A 824 25.53 -5.70 -30.38
N GLN A 825 25.82 -5.31 -29.12
CA GLN A 825 27.10 -4.74 -28.74
C GLN A 825 28.25 -5.73 -28.88
N ASN A 826 28.08 -6.99 -28.46
CA ASN A 826 29.11 -8.00 -28.61
C ASN A 826 29.44 -8.26 -30.08
N VAL A 827 28.42 -8.43 -30.93
CA VAL A 827 28.59 -8.62 -32.38
C VAL A 827 29.41 -7.48 -32.97
N TYR A 828 29.06 -6.24 -32.68
CA TYR A 828 29.79 -5.09 -33.21
C TYR A 828 31.24 -5.02 -32.71
N LYS A 829 31.48 -5.22 -31.40
CA LYS A 829 32.85 -5.19 -30.85
C LYS A 829 33.73 -6.30 -31.44
N LYS A 830 33.18 -7.51 -31.58
CA LYS A 830 33.90 -8.64 -32.20
C LYS A 830 34.21 -8.37 -33.67
N THR A 831 33.20 -7.98 -34.45
CA THR A 831 33.39 -7.64 -35.87
C THR A 831 34.39 -6.49 -36.04
N ALA A 832 34.38 -5.48 -35.17
CA ALA A 832 35.34 -4.37 -35.22
C ALA A 832 36.79 -4.83 -35.04
N ARG A 833 37.05 -5.74 -34.08
CA ARG A 833 38.38 -6.34 -33.86
C ARG A 833 38.81 -7.21 -35.03
N ASP A 834 37.91 -8.04 -35.54
CA ASP A 834 38.19 -8.91 -36.70
C ASP A 834 38.51 -8.09 -37.95
N LEU A 835 37.80 -6.97 -38.17
CA LEU A 835 38.06 -6.06 -39.27
C LEU A 835 39.39 -5.31 -39.11
N ALA A 836 39.72 -4.85 -37.91
CA ALA A 836 41.02 -4.22 -37.66
C ALA A 836 42.17 -5.19 -37.97
N ASN A 837 42.05 -6.46 -37.57
CA ASN A 837 43.03 -7.50 -37.88
C ASN A 837 43.08 -7.83 -39.39
N GLU A 838 41.93 -7.88 -40.06
CA GLU A 838 41.85 -8.08 -41.51
C GLU A 838 42.53 -6.93 -42.27
N MET A 839 42.25 -5.68 -41.91
CA MET A 839 42.83 -4.50 -42.56
C MET A 839 44.36 -4.47 -42.41
N ARG A 840 44.90 -4.87 -41.25
CA ARG A 840 46.36 -5.00 -41.04
C ARG A 840 47.04 -5.99 -41.97
N THR A 841 46.28 -6.90 -42.56
CA THR A 841 46.80 -7.92 -43.48
C THR A 841 46.49 -7.56 -44.94
N ASN A 842 45.27 -7.09 -45.21
CA ASN A 842 44.69 -7.01 -46.56
C ASN A 842 44.56 -5.58 -47.10
N CYS A 843 44.72 -4.53 -46.29
CA CYS A 843 44.66 -3.14 -46.73
C CYS A 843 46.08 -2.63 -47.00
N GLU A 844 46.40 -2.30 -48.26
CA GLU A 844 47.76 -1.92 -48.68
C GLU A 844 48.31 -0.70 -47.91
N SER A 845 47.46 0.27 -47.59
CA SER A 845 47.83 1.49 -46.85
C SER A 845 47.96 1.28 -45.34
N LEU A 846 47.32 0.24 -44.80
CA LEU A 846 47.26 -0.07 -43.35
C LEU A 846 47.93 -1.40 -42.99
N ASN A 847 48.60 -2.06 -43.94
CA ASN A 847 49.40 -3.25 -43.67
C ASN A 847 50.85 -2.87 -43.32
N GLY A 848 51.54 -3.72 -42.58
CA GLY A 848 52.92 -3.47 -42.19
C GLY A 848 53.09 -2.46 -41.04
N ASN A 849 54.13 -1.63 -41.09
CA ASN A 849 54.56 -0.75 -40.00
C ASN A 849 54.23 0.74 -40.26
N ARG A 850 54.48 1.60 -39.26
CA ARG A 850 54.23 3.05 -39.34
C ARG A 850 54.87 3.71 -40.58
N SER A 851 56.04 3.24 -41.01
CA SER A 851 56.71 3.78 -42.18
C SER A 851 55.90 3.49 -43.45
N ASN A 852 55.37 2.27 -43.62
CA ASN A 852 54.47 1.96 -44.74
C ASN A 852 53.22 2.86 -44.76
N LEU A 853 52.64 3.15 -43.59
CA LEU A 853 51.53 4.10 -43.48
C LEU A 853 51.95 5.52 -43.91
N GLU A 854 53.08 6.02 -43.42
CA GLU A 854 53.60 7.34 -43.78
C GLU A 854 53.88 7.47 -45.29
N LYS A 855 54.39 6.40 -45.92
CA LYS A 855 54.58 6.32 -47.36
C LYS A 855 53.28 6.49 -48.14
N HIS A 856 52.22 5.81 -47.73
CA HIS A 856 50.91 5.94 -48.36
C HIS A 856 50.32 7.34 -48.14
N ILE A 857 50.47 7.93 -46.95
CA ILE A 857 50.09 9.32 -46.68
C ILE A 857 50.82 10.27 -47.63
N LEU A 858 52.14 10.15 -47.77
CA LEU A 858 52.94 10.99 -48.66
C LEU A 858 52.58 10.76 -50.13
N ARG A 859 52.28 9.53 -50.55
CA ARG A 859 51.77 9.24 -51.90
C ARG A 859 50.44 9.95 -52.14
N THR A 860 49.47 9.82 -51.23
CA THR A 860 48.15 10.48 -51.34
C THR A 860 48.26 12.00 -51.31
N LEU A 861 49.14 12.58 -50.49
CA LEU A 861 49.40 14.02 -50.47
C LEU A 861 50.01 14.47 -51.81
N ALA A 862 50.91 13.69 -52.39
CA ALA A 862 51.50 13.98 -53.69
C ALA A 862 50.46 13.93 -54.80
N GLU A 863 49.58 12.93 -54.80
CA GLU A 863 48.48 12.77 -55.76
C GLU A 863 47.44 13.89 -55.67
N LYS A 864 46.98 14.22 -54.46
CA LYS A 864 45.95 15.26 -54.22
C LYS A 864 46.46 16.68 -54.45
N GLN A 865 47.77 16.90 -54.28
CA GLN A 865 48.42 18.22 -54.39
C GLN A 865 47.73 19.33 -53.58
N ASP A 866 47.20 19.01 -52.39
CA ASP A 866 46.58 19.98 -51.50
C ASP A 866 47.61 20.53 -50.49
N PHE A 867 47.94 21.82 -50.64
CA PHE A 867 48.91 22.49 -49.78
C PHE A 867 48.50 22.51 -48.31
N ASN A 868 47.22 22.71 -47.99
CA ASN A 868 46.74 22.74 -46.61
C ASN A 868 46.82 21.36 -45.96
N ALA A 869 46.56 20.30 -46.73
CA ALA A 869 46.75 18.93 -46.26
C ALA A 869 48.22 18.64 -45.93
N TYR A 870 49.16 19.11 -46.77
CA TYR A 870 50.60 19.04 -46.47
C TYR A 870 50.96 19.82 -45.21
N MET A 871 50.47 21.05 -45.05
CA MET A 871 50.74 21.85 -43.86
C MET A 871 50.17 21.21 -42.59
N THR A 872 49.01 20.54 -42.69
CA THR A 872 48.44 19.77 -41.58
C THR A 872 49.31 18.56 -41.23
N TYR A 873 49.80 17.82 -42.22
CA TYR A 873 50.76 16.72 -42.01
C TYR A 873 52.09 17.21 -41.41
N ILE A 874 52.56 18.40 -41.78
CA ILE A 874 53.82 18.96 -41.26
C ILE A 874 53.66 19.50 -39.84
N ASN A 875 52.60 20.26 -39.56
CA ASN A 875 52.45 20.96 -38.28
C ASN A 875 51.69 20.13 -37.23
N ASN A 876 50.76 19.27 -37.65
CA ASN A 876 49.94 18.42 -36.79
C ASN A 876 49.96 16.95 -37.29
N PRO A 877 51.15 16.31 -37.35
CA PRO A 877 51.31 14.99 -37.97
C PRO A 877 50.43 13.92 -37.33
N ARG A 878 50.29 13.90 -35.99
CA ARG A 878 49.47 12.91 -35.28
C ARG A 878 48.01 12.94 -35.74
N GLU A 879 47.42 14.12 -35.80
CA GLU A 879 46.02 14.28 -36.22
C GLU A 879 45.84 13.97 -37.71
N HIS A 880 46.84 14.27 -38.56
CA HIS A 880 46.77 13.89 -39.97
C HIS A 880 46.77 12.36 -40.16
N PHE A 881 47.62 11.62 -39.43
CA PHE A 881 47.63 10.16 -39.47
C PHE A 881 46.30 9.56 -39.01
N LYS A 882 45.74 10.05 -37.89
CA LYS A 882 44.42 9.62 -37.40
C LYS A 882 43.33 9.82 -38.45
N ASN A 883 43.27 10.99 -39.06
CA ASN A 883 42.27 11.29 -40.08
C ASN A 883 42.44 10.43 -41.34
N PHE A 884 43.68 10.13 -41.72
CA PHE A 884 43.97 9.21 -42.82
C PHE A 884 43.49 7.79 -42.50
N ILE A 885 43.85 7.24 -41.33
CA ILE A 885 43.40 5.92 -40.87
C ILE A 885 41.86 5.86 -40.86
N ARG A 886 41.20 6.86 -40.28
CA ARG A 886 39.73 6.95 -40.25
C ARG A 886 39.11 6.94 -41.64
N SER A 887 39.69 7.67 -42.59
CA SER A 887 39.25 7.69 -43.99
C SER A 887 39.41 6.32 -44.65
N GLU A 888 40.59 5.69 -44.53
CA GLU A 888 40.88 4.38 -45.12
C GLU A 888 39.97 3.28 -44.55
N VAL A 889 39.78 3.27 -43.23
CA VAL A 889 38.89 2.34 -42.53
C VAL A 889 37.44 2.53 -42.98
N SER A 890 36.97 3.78 -43.04
CA SER A 890 35.61 4.07 -43.51
C SER A 890 35.41 3.57 -44.95
N GLN A 891 36.35 3.84 -45.86
CA GLN A 891 36.26 3.38 -47.24
C GLN A 891 36.29 1.85 -47.36
N TYR A 892 37.14 1.19 -46.56
CA TYR A 892 37.24 -0.26 -46.53
C TYR A 892 35.93 -0.91 -46.06
N ILE A 893 35.36 -0.42 -44.97
CA ILE A 893 34.08 -0.90 -44.43
C ILE A 893 32.96 -0.68 -45.43
N THR A 894 32.84 0.53 -46.00
CA THR A 894 31.78 0.83 -46.97
C THR A 894 31.88 -0.05 -48.22
N LYS A 895 33.09 -0.27 -48.75
CA LYS A 895 33.30 -1.06 -49.97
C LYS A 895 33.07 -2.55 -49.77
N ARG A 896 33.34 -3.09 -48.58
CA ARG A 896 33.25 -4.52 -48.27
C ARG A 896 32.11 -4.86 -47.31
N PHE A 897 31.13 -3.96 -47.17
CA PHE A 897 30.09 -4.12 -46.16
C PHE A 897 29.27 -5.40 -46.39
N GLU A 898 28.74 -5.58 -47.59
CA GLU A 898 27.91 -6.74 -47.92
C GLU A 898 28.73 -8.03 -48.03
N ASP A 899 29.91 -7.98 -48.64
CA ASP A 899 30.72 -9.17 -48.95
C ASP A 899 31.54 -9.72 -47.77
N SER A 900 31.84 -8.89 -46.76
CA SER A 900 32.69 -9.28 -45.62
C SER A 900 32.14 -8.86 -44.27
N VAL A 901 31.78 -7.58 -44.09
CA VAL A 901 31.37 -7.06 -42.78
C VAL A 901 30.06 -7.69 -42.29
N ARG A 902 29.04 -7.74 -43.16
CA ARG A 902 27.74 -8.35 -42.86
C ARG A 902 27.89 -9.83 -42.55
N ALA A 903 28.63 -10.57 -43.38
CA ALA A 903 28.87 -12.00 -43.17
C ALA A 903 29.52 -12.27 -41.79
N LYS A 904 30.53 -11.48 -41.39
CA LYS A 904 31.15 -11.61 -40.04
C LYS A 904 30.19 -11.30 -38.90
N MET A 905 29.28 -10.34 -39.09
CA MET A 905 28.24 -10.04 -38.10
C MET A 905 27.23 -11.19 -37.98
N GLU A 906 26.82 -11.76 -39.11
CA GLU A 906 25.89 -12.90 -39.17
C GLU A 906 26.51 -14.18 -38.58
N ASP A 907 27.78 -14.45 -38.86
CA ASP A 907 28.51 -15.58 -38.25
C ASP A 907 28.65 -15.38 -36.73
N SER A 908 28.93 -14.15 -36.29
CA SER A 908 29.07 -13.81 -34.87
C SER A 908 27.73 -13.94 -34.13
N ILE A 909 26.63 -13.47 -34.71
CA ILE A 909 25.30 -13.57 -34.07
C ILE A 909 24.81 -15.02 -34.02
N LEU A 910 25.15 -15.83 -35.03
CA LEU A 910 24.81 -17.27 -35.03
C LEU A 910 25.57 -18.03 -33.94
N LEU A 911 26.84 -17.71 -33.72
CA LEU A 911 27.63 -18.27 -32.63
C LEU A 911 27.05 -17.89 -31.26
N LEU A 912 26.71 -16.60 -31.05
CA LEU A 912 26.09 -16.14 -29.81
C LEU A 912 24.73 -16.79 -29.57
N LYS A 913 23.92 -16.98 -30.62
CA LYS A 913 22.65 -17.72 -30.53
C LYS A 913 22.86 -19.11 -29.95
N GLN A 914 23.88 -19.82 -30.44
CA GLN A 914 24.21 -21.16 -29.97
C GLN A 914 24.65 -21.13 -28.51
N GLN A 915 25.52 -20.20 -28.12
CA GLN A 915 25.98 -20.04 -26.74
C GLN A 915 24.85 -19.73 -25.76
N ILE A 916 23.94 -18.81 -26.12
CA ILE A 916 22.77 -18.46 -25.30
C ILE A 916 21.80 -19.64 -25.17
N THR A 917 21.61 -20.39 -26.26
CA THR A 917 20.74 -21.58 -26.24
C THR A 917 21.33 -22.68 -25.37
N ASN A 918 22.65 -22.85 -25.38
CA ASN A 918 23.35 -23.81 -24.52
C ASN A 918 23.31 -23.37 -23.05
N ALA A 919 23.55 -22.10 -22.75
CA ALA A 919 23.44 -21.57 -21.38
C ALA A 919 22.03 -21.78 -20.80
N ALA A 920 20.98 -21.58 -21.61
CA ALA A 920 19.60 -21.84 -21.21
C ALA A 920 19.33 -23.34 -20.95
N HIS A 921 20.01 -24.23 -21.68
CA HIS A 921 19.91 -25.68 -21.51
C HIS A 921 20.63 -26.15 -20.25
N GLU A 922 21.87 -25.73 -20.01
CA GLU A 922 22.64 -26.08 -18.79
C GLU A 922 21.93 -25.58 -17.53
N SER A 923 21.34 -24.38 -17.59
CA SER A 923 20.58 -23.80 -16.47
C SER A 923 19.25 -24.51 -16.22
N SER A 924 18.71 -25.28 -17.16
CA SER A 924 17.39 -25.93 -17.03
C SER A 924 17.31 -27.00 -15.93
N GLN A 925 18.46 -27.43 -15.39
CA GLN A 925 18.56 -28.40 -14.31
C GLN A 925 18.37 -27.79 -12.91
N GLU A 926 18.21 -26.46 -12.80
CA GLU A 926 18.07 -25.74 -11.54
C GLU A 926 16.65 -25.82 -10.94
N ASP A 927 16.56 -25.87 -9.60
CA ASP A 927 15.29 -26.09 -8.88
C ASP A 927 14.37 -24.86 -8.81
N ASN A 928 14.91 -23.65 -9.00
CA ASN A 928 14.13 -22.41 -8.94
C ASN A 928 14.68 -21.30 -9.85
N VAL A 929 13.83 -20.31 -10.10
CA VAL A 929 14.09 -19.21 -11.05
C VAL A 929 15.32 -18.38 -10.66
N LYS A 930 15.57 -18.15 -9.37
CA LYS A 930 16.73 -17.36 -8.92
C LYS A 930 18.03 -18.10 -9.19
N LEU A 931 18.08 -19.41 -8.93
CA LEU A 931 19.23 -20.26 -9.24
C LEU A 931 19.43 -20.37 -10.75
N TRP A 932 18.35 -20.57 -11.52
CA TRP A 932 18.39 -20.57 -12.98
C TRP A 932 19.00 -19.27 -13.52
N LEU A 933 18.59 -18.10 -13.02
CA LEU A 933 19.13 -16.80 -13.45
C LEU A 933 20.62 -16.64 -13.10
N SER A 934 21.01 -17.10 -11.91
CA SER A 934 22.41 -17.05 -11.48
C SER A 934 23.29 -17.90 -12.40
N HIS A 935 22.88 -19.15 -12.65
CA HIS A 935 23.62 -20.06 -13.52
C HIS A 935 23.62 -19.57 -14.98
N PHE A 936 22.48 -19.12 -15.49
CA PHE A 936 22.34 -18.60 -16.85
C PHE A 936 23.21 -17.37 -17.10
N THR A 937 23.26 -16.43 -16.15
CA THR A 937 24.11 -15.23 -16.27
C THR A 937 25.59 -15.56 -16.08
N GLN A 938 25.93 -16.55 -15.24
CA GLN A 938 27.29 -17.03 -15.08
C GLN A 938 27.85 -17.64 -16.37
N GLU A 939 27.10 -18.53 -17.03
CA GLU A 939 27.49 -19.14 -18.32
C GLU A 939 27.67 -18.11 -19.44
N LEU A 940 26.99 -16.97 -19.35
CA LEU A 940 27.10 -15.88 -20.31
C LEU A 940 28.14 -14.82 -19.95
N SER A 941 28.70 -14.83 -18.75
CA SER A 941 29.55 -13.73 -18.23
C SER A 941 30.84 -13.52 -19.03
N ASP A 942 31.45 -14.61 -19.53
CA ASP A 942 32.65 -14.55 -20.37
C ASP A 942 32.35 -14.11 -21.82
N VAL A 943 31.07 -14.08 -22.19
CA VAL A 943 30.61 -13.84 -23.57
C VAL A 943 29.88 -12.50 -23.70
N LEU A 944 29.03 -12.14 -22.74
CA LEU A 944 28.19 -10.95 -22.76
C LEU A 944 28.37 -10.15 -21.47
N VAL A 945 28.36 -8.82 -21.61
CA VAL A 945 28.18 -7.92 -20.46
C VAL A 945 26.69 -7.97 -20.09
N PHE A 946 26.33 -8.94 -19.24
CA PHE A 946 24.95 -9.23 -18.86
C PHE A 946 24.92 -9.83 -17.44
N SER A 947 24.00 -9.37 -16.60
CA SER A 947 23.98 -9.68 -15.17
C SER A 947 22.57 -9.96 -14.63
N SER A 948 22.50 -10.54 -13.43
CA SER A 948 21.23 -10.78 -12.75
C SER A 948 20.47 -9.48 -12.41
N SER A 949 21.16 -8.36 -12.20
CA SER A 949 20.53 -7.05 -12.00
C SER A 949 19.74 -6.56 -13.21
N ASP A 950 20.14 -6.95 -14.43
CA ASP A 950 19.46 -6.57 -15.68
C ASP A 950 18.09 -7.25 -15.84
N LEU A 951 17.82 -8.28 -15.03
CA LEU A 951 16.64 -9.13 -15.05
C LEU A 951 15.66 -8.85 -13.90
N THR A 952 15.87 -7.77 -13.14
CA THR A 952 14.99 -7.34 -12.05
C THR A 952 13.77 -6.57 -12.58
N GLY A 953 12.60 -6.73 -11.93
CA GLY A 953 11.38 -5.94 -12.23
C GLY A 953 10.18 -6.66 -12.85
N VAL A 954 10.16 -8.00 -12.87
CA VAL A 954 9.00 -8.82 -13.29
C VAL A 954 8.69 -9.84 -12.20
N ASN A 955 7.40 -10.16 -11.98
CA ASN A 955 6.95 -11.14 -10.99
C ASN A 955 7.49 -12.55 -11.34
N GLN A 956 8.12 -13.22 -10.37
CA GLN A 956 8.78 -14.52 -10.52
C GLN A 956 8.04 -15.67 -9.82
N ASP A 957 6.94 -15.38 -9.11
CA ASP A 957 6.33 -16.31 -8.15
C ASP A 957 5.69 -17.55 -8.81
N ASP A 958 5.33 -17.47 -10.10
CA ASP A 958 4.67 -18.54 -10.87
C ASP A 958 5.46 -19.00 -12.12
N VAL A 959 6.79 -18.79 -12.14
CA VAL A 959 7.62 -19.17 -13.30
C VAL A 959 8.14 -20.61 -13.16
N GLU A 960 7.76 -21.46 -14.10
CA GLU A 960 8.21 -22.85 -14.17
C GLU A 960 9.54 -22.97 -14.94
N VAL A 961 10.62 -23.28 -14.22
CA VAL A 961 12.00 -23.33 -14.76
C VAL A 961 12.14 -24.33 -15.91
N SER A 962 11.46 -25.48 -15.83
CA SER A 962 11.51 -26.56 -16.83
C SER A 962 11.06 -26.14 -18.23
N PHE A 963 10.29 -25.06 -18.35
CA PHE A 963 9.79 -24.56 -19.64
C PHE A 963 10.57 -23.35 -20.16
N LEU A 964 11.50 -22.77 -19.39
CA LEU A 964 12.26 -21.58 -19.80
C LEU A 964 13.16 -21.83 -21.01
N GLU A 965 13.81 -23.00 -21.07
CA GLU A 965 14.62 -23.40 -22.22
C GLU A 965 13.80 -23.38 -23.53
N ALA A 966 12.59 -23.96 -23.49
CA ALA A 966 11.70 -24.03 -24.64
C ALA A 966 11.23 -22.63 -25.07
N VAL A 967 10.95 -21.74 -24.12
CA VAL A 967 10.56 -20.36 -24.40
C VAL A 967 11.71 -19.57 -25.03
N ILE A 968 12.94 -19.69 -24.52
CA ILE A 968 14.11 -19.01 -25.09
C ILE A 968 14.39 -19.50 -26.52
N LYS A 969 14.34 -20.81 -26.76
CA LYS A 969 14.49 -21.38 -28.11
C LYS A 969 13.45 -20.87 -29.10
N LYS A 970 12.24 -20.56 -28.63
CA LYS A 970 11.14 -20.04 -29.45
C LYS A 970 11.26 -18.54 -29.72
N GLU A 971 11.60 -17.73 -28.71
CA GLU A 971 11.55 -16.27 -28.78
C GLU A 971 12.84 -15.62 -29.31
N LEU A 972 14.01 -16.21 -28.98
CA LEU A 972 15.33 -15.69 -29.38
C LEU A 972 15.50 -15.50 -30.90
N PRO A 973 15.00 -16.38 -31.80
CA PRO A 973 15.08 -16.17 -33.24
C PRO A 973 14.45 -14.85 -33.72
N SER A 974 13.37 -14.40 -33.09
CA SER A 974 12.71 -13.13 -33.42
C SER A 974 13.60 -11.94 -33.08
N VAL A 975 14.22 -11.97 -31.90
CA VAL A 975 15.18 -10.94 -31.45
C VAL A 975 16.38 -10.86 -32.39
N ILE A 976 16.92 -12.01 -32.80
CA ILE A 976 18.04 -12.09 -33.74
C ILE A 976 17.66 -11.50 -35.10
N SER A 977 16.49 -11.83 -35.63
CA SER A 977 16.00 -11.28 -36.90
C SER A 977 15.88 -9.75 -36.85
N ASP A 978 15.37 -9.22 -35.74
CA ASP A 978 15.29 -7.77 -35.52
C ASP A 978 16.69 -7.11 -35.46
N ILE A 979 17.69 -7.78 -34.86
CA ILE A 979 19.07 -7.27 -34.84
C ILE A 979 19.67 -7.28 -36.25
N ILE A 980 19.55 -8.39 -36.98
CA ILE A 980 20.10 -8.55 -38.35
C ILE A 980 19.50 -7.51 -39.30
N SER A 981 18.18 -7.27 -39.22
CA SER A 981 17.52 -6.29 -40.08
C SER A 981 18.04 -4.85 -39.89
N LYS A 982 18.69 -4.57 -38.74
CA LYS A 982 19.27 -3.27 -38.41
C LYS A 982 20.74 -3.14 -38.80
N PHE A 983 21.38 -4.17 -39.34
CA PHE A 983 22.76 -4.08 -39.79
C PHE A 983 22.89 -3.19 -41.04
N SER A 984 23.57 -2.06 -40.87
CA SER A 984 23.87 -1.13 -41.95
C SER A 984 25.22 -0.45 -41.74
N THR A 985 25.75 0.15 -42.81
CA THR A 985 26.95 0.99 -42.79
C THR A 985 26.82 2.20 -41.85
N GLU A 986 25.60 2.70 -41.62
CA GLU A 986 25.34 3.85 -40.73
C GLU A 986 25.30 3.45 -39.25
N THR A 987 24.66 2.31 -38.95
CA THR A 987 24.45 1.85 -37.57
C THR A 987 25.71 1.32 -36.90
N PHE A 988 26.58 0.64 -37.66
CA PHE A 988 27.76 -0.05 -37.15
C PHE A 988 28.77 0.86 -36.42
N PRO A 989 29.25 1.98 -37.00
CA PRO A 989 30.21 2.86 -36.31
C PRO A 989 29.56 3.71 -35.20
N VAL A 990 28.27 4.03 -35.31
CA VAL A 990 27.55 4.88 -34.34
C VAL A 990 27.29 4.14 -33.03
N LYS A 991 26.99 2.85 -33.09
CA LYS A 991 26.66 2.05 -31.91
C LYS A 991 27.86 1.50 -31.14
N LEU A 992 29.08 1.71 -31.64
CA LEU A 992 30.32 1.37 -30.94
C LEU A 992 30.81 2.52 -30.06
N GLU A 993 31.27 2.19 -28.85
CA GLU A 993 32.09 3.10 -28.04
C GLU A 993 33.34 3.51 -28.83
N HIS A 994 33.80 4.75 -28.63
CA HIS A 994 34.93 5.32 -29.38
C HIS A 994 36.15 4.39 -29.41
N LYS A 995 36.56 3.87 -28.25
CA LYS A 995 37.72 2.96 -28.10
C LYS A 995 37.59 1.63 -28.85
N ASP A 996 36.36 1.18 -29.13
CA ASP A 996 36.10 -0.13 -29.74
C ASP A 996 35.95 -0.01 -31.27
N ARG A 997 36.05 1.21 -31.84
CA ARG A 997 35.93 1.41 -33.28
C ARG A 997 37.17 0.91 -34.02
N PRO A 998 37.02 0.33 -35.24
CA PRO A 998 38.16 -0.19 -35.99
C PRO A 998 39.24 0.87 -36.29
N ASP A 999 38.86 2.12 -36.55
CA ASP A 999 39.79 3.23 -36.80
C ASP A 999 40.57 3.63 -35.55
N GLU A 1000 39.94 3.58 -34.38
CA GLU A 1000 40.61 3.88 -33.11
C GLU A 1000 41.53 2.72 -32.69
N ILE A 1001 41.14 1.46 -32.88
CA ILE A 1001 42.01 0.29 -32.65
C ILE A 1001 43.28 0.37 -33.52
N LEU A 1002 43.12 0.73 -34.80
CA LEU A 1002 44.25 0.89 -35.71
C LEU A 1002 45.05 2.16 -35.41
N THR A 1003 44.40 3.23 -34.97
CA THR A 1003 45.07 4.43 -34.49
C THR A 1003 45.95 4.13 -33.29
N ASP A 1004 45.44 3.41 -32.29
CA ASP A 1004 46.24 2.97 -31.15
C ASP A 1004 47.43 2.12 -31.59
N HIS A 1005 47.22 1.23 -32.57
CA HIS A 1005 48.31 0.41 -33.11
C HIS A 1005 49.42 1.23 -33.79
N PHE A 1006 49.07 2.21 -34.63
CA PHE A 1006 50.03 2.96 -35.44
C PHE A 1006 50.56 4.23 -34.77
N CYS A 1007 49.78 4.83 -33.87
CA CYS A 1007 50.03 6.17 -33.33
C CYS A 1007 50.49 6.19 -31.86
N GLN A 1008 50.59 5.05 -31.18
CA GLN A 1008 51.30 4.91 -29.90
C GLN A 1008 52.81 4.85 -30.14
N CYS A 1009 53.38 5.98 -30.54
CA CYS A 1009 54.78 6.09 -30.96
C CYS A 1009 55.28 7.54 -30.76
N CYS A 1010 56.58 7.77 -30.95
CA CYS A 1010 57.15 9.10 -30.75
C CYS A 1010 56.64 10.10 -31.83
N TRP A 1011 56.16 11.26 -31.38
CA TRP A 1011 55.69 12.35 -32.25
C TRP A 1011 56.56 13.61 -32.18
N VAL A 1012 57.69 13.56 -31.46
CA VAL A 1012 58.63 14.68 -31.38
C VAL A 1012 59.17 14.98 -32.78
N GLN A 1013 59.19 16.26 -33.14
CA GLN A 1013 59.59 16.75 -34.45
C GLN A 1013 61.00 17.32 -34.43
N CYS A 1014 61.74 17.11 -35.52
CA CYS A 1014 63.09 17.65 -35.66
C CYS A 1014 63.03 19.18 -35.64
N PRO A 1015 63.83 19.85 -34.79
CA PRO A 1015 63.78 21.32 -34.63
C PRO A 1015 64.16 22.08 -35.91
N PHE A 1016 64.79 21.41 -36.89
CA PHE A 1016 65.19 22.02 -38.15
C PHE A 1016 64.17 21.89 -39.27
N CYS A 1017 63.58 20.70 -39.48
CA CYS A 1017 62.73 20.43 -40.65
C CYS A 1017 61.35 19.85 -40.32
N ALA A 1018 61.01 19.78 -39.04
CA ALA A 1018 59.74 19.23 -38.55
C ALA A 1018 59.47 17.75 -38.95
N ALA A 1019 60.51 16.99 -39.32
CA ALA A 1019 60.38 15.55 -39.56
C ALA A 1019 60.08 14.84 -38.23
N ILE A 1020 59.16 13.88 -38.23
CA ILE A 1020 58.75 13.14 -37.04
C ILE A 1020 59.74 12.03 -36.70
N CYS A 1021 59.96 11.78 -35.40
CA CYS A 1021 60.79 10.67 -34.96
C CYS A 1021 60.18 9.31 -35.34
N THR A 1022 61.01 8.36 -35.80
CA THR A 1022 60.57 7.01 -36.20
C THR A 1022 60.52 6.00 -35.06
N ASN A 1023 60.82 6.40 -33.82
CA ASN A 1023 60.78 5.49 -32.68
C ASN A 1023 59.33 5.10 -32.37
N THR A 1024 59.10 3.80 -32.18
CA THR A 1024 57.78 3.20 -31.95
C THR A 1024 57.31 3.28 -30.50
N ILE A 1025 58.09 3.87 -29.59
CA ILE A 1025 57.74 4.00 -28.17
C ILE A 1025 57.50 5.49 -27.84
N GLU A 1026 56.36 5.80 -27.21
CA GLU A 1026 56.10 7.15 -26.68
C GLU A 1026 57.07 7.49 -25.53
N ASN A 1027 57.56 8.73 -25.48
CA ASN A 1027 58.46 9.22 -24.43
C ASN A 1027 59.70 8.34 -24.17
N HIS A 1028 60.27 7.73 -25.22
CA HIS A 1028 61.42 6.85 -25.10
C HIS A 1028 62.66 7.55 -24.54
N ASP A 1029 63.44 6.82 -23.74
CA ASP A 1029 64.74 7.26 -23.25
C ASP A 1029 65.80 7.06 -24.35
N GLY A 1030 66.21 8.15 -25.01
CA GLY A 1030 67.26 8.15 -26.04
C GLY A 1030 67.09 9.27 -27.06
N ASP A 1031 68.09 9.46 -27.94
CA ASP A 1031 68.04 10.50 -28.97
C ASP A 1031 66.91 10.22 -29.98
N HIS A 1032 66.16 11.26 -30.33
CA HIS A 1032 65.22 11.23 -31.43
C HIS A 1032 65.97 11.17 -32.76
N SER A 1033 65.53 10.31 -33.66
CA SER A 1033 66.07 10.21 -35.01
C SER A 1033 64.99 9.89 -36.03
N VAL A 1034 65.27 10.23 -37.28
CA VAL A 1034 64.46 9.91 -38.45
C VAL A 1034 65.41 9.69 -39.62
N PRO A 1035 65.25 8.63 -40.42
CA PRO A 1035 66.14 8.39 -41.55
C PRO A 1035 65.98 9.45 -42.65
N PHE A 1036 64.80 10.05 -42.77
CA PHE A 1036 64.46 11.02 -43.83
C PHE A 1036 64.09 12.39 -43.27
N HIS A 1037 65.06 13.27 -43.22
CA HIS A 1037 64.82 14.68 -42.94
C HIS A 1037 64.22 15.41 -44.15
N ARG A 1038 63.66 16.61 -43.92
CA ARG A 1038 63.06 17.45 -44.95
C ARG A 1038 63.93 18.68 -45.20
N ILE A 1039 63.55 19.46 -46.21
CA ILE A 1039 64.14 20.79 -46.45
C ILE A 1039 63.75 21.71 -45.29
N ILE A 1040 64.75 22.39 -44.70
CA ILE A 1040 64.60 23.20 -43.49
C ILE A 1040 63.54 24.30 -43.66
N GLY A 1041 63.45 24.93 -44.82
CA GLY A 1041 62.49 25.99 -45.12
C GLY A 1041 61.02 25.55 -45.15
N VAL A 1042 60.74 24.25 -45.21
CA VAL A 1042 59.37 23.72 -45.10
C VAL A 1042 58.76 24.04 -43.73
N ASN A 1043 59.59 24.11 -42.68
CA ASN A 1043 59.20 24.51 -41.33
C ASN A 1043 59.25 26.05 -41.13
N GLY A 1044 59.28 26.84 -42.21
CA GLY A 1044 59.30 28.31 -42.15
C GLY A 1044 60.65 28.94 -41.77
N CYS A 1045 61.68 28.13 -41.53
CA CYS A 1045 63.04 28.60 -41.24
C CYS A 1045 63.65 29.35 -42.43
N CYS A 1046 64.25 30.51 -42.18
CA CYS A 1046 64.88 31.37 -43.19
C CYS A 1046 66.35 31.68 -42.84
N TYR A 1047 67.11 32.12 -43.83
CA TYR A 1047 68.48 32.56 -43.58
C TYR A 1047 68.45 33.84 -42.73
N ARG A 1048 69.32 33.89 -41.71
CA ARG A 1048 69.38 34.99 -40.75
C ARG A 1048 69.60 36.34 -41.46
N GLY A 1049 68.83 37.36 -41.07
CA GLY A 1049 68.87 38.68 -41.69
C GLY A 1049 68.19 38.78 -43.06
N THR A 1050 67.44 37.74 -43.48
CA THR A 1050 66.75 37.71 -44.77
C THR A 1050 65.32 37.20 -44.62
N THR A 1051 64.47 37.48 -45.62
CA THR A 1051 63.17 36.82 -45.79
C THR A 1051 63.27 35.56 -46.66
N SER A 1052 64.47 35.06 -46.95
CA SER A 1052 64.69 33.91 -47.84
C SER A 1052 64.58 32.59 -47.07
N LEU A 1053 63.60 31.75 -47.40
CA LEU A 1053 63.43 30.41 -46.82
C LEU A 1053 64.67 29.53 -47.10
N SER A 1054 65.03 28.70 -46.12
CA SER A 1054 66.19 27.81 -46.24
C SER A 1054 65.90 26.66 -47.20
N ILE A 1055 66.72 26.52 -48.24
CA ILE A 1055 66.68 25.37 -49.17
C ILE A 1055 67.65 24.26 -48.74
N SER A 1056 68.26 24.37 -47.56
CA SER A 1056 69.19 23.36 -47.05
C SER A 1056 68.41 22.15 -46.49
N ILE A 1057 68.91 20.94 -46.72
CA ILE A 1057 68.41 19.71 -46.10
C ILE A 1057 69.17 19.50 -44.77
N CYS A 1058 68.51 19.01 -43.72
CA CYS A 1058 69.15 18.86 -42.40
C CYS A 1058 70.41 18.01 -42.42
N THR A 1059 70.36 16.86 -43.09
CA THR A 1059 71.48 15.91 -43.18
C THR A 1059 72.69 16.51 -43.91
N SER A 1060 72.44 17.29 -44.98
CA SER A 1060 73.50 17.99 -45.69
C SER A 1060 74.00 19.24 -44.94
N ALA A 1061 73.14 19.88 -44.15
CA ALA A 1061 73.50 21.02 -43.31
C ALA A 1061 74.49 20.58 -42.22
N VAL A 1062 74.21 19.47 -41.50
CA VAL A 1062 75.12 18.90 -40.47
C VAL A 1062 76.43 18.35 -41.04
N ALA A 1063 76.46 17.98 -42.33
CA ALA A 1063 77.69 17.61 -43.04
C ALA A 1063 78.57 18.81 -43.42
N SER A 1064 78.01 20.03 -43.44
CA SER A 1064 78.68 21.23 -43.96
C SER A 1064 79.52 21.96 -42.91
N ASP A 1065 80.50 22.76 -43.38
CA ASP A 1065 81.27 23.68 -42.51
C ASP A 1065 80.52 24.99 -42.20
N ARG A 1066 79.22 25.05 -42.47
CA ARG A 1066 78.39 26.23 -42.18
C ARG A 1066 77.99 26.23 -40.70
N SER A 1067 77.24 27.24 -40.29
CA SER A 1067 76.71 27.33 -38.92
C SER A 1067 75.28 27.88 -38.94
N PHE A 1068 74.56 27.71 -37.83
CA PHE A 1068 73.22 28.23 -37.63
C PHE A 1068 73.12 28.96 -36.29
N PHE A 1069 71.93 29.50 -36.02
CA PHE A 1069 71.61 30.26 -34.82
C PHE A 1069 70.42 29.61 -34.11
N PRO A 1070 70.63 28.95 -32.97
CA PRO A 1070 69.55 28.31 -32.23
C PRO A 1070 68.63 29.35 -31.56
N ASN A 1071 67.31 29.10 -31.53
CA ASN A 1071 66.32 29.87 -30.75
C ASN A 1071 66.39 31.40 -30.88
N SER A 1072 66.72 31.91 -32.07
CA SER A 1072 66.94 33.35 -32.32
C SER A 1072 68.10 33.98 -31.52
N SER A 1073 69.00 33.16 -30.95
CA SER A 1073 70.22 33.62 -30.27
C SER A 1073 71.15 34.35 -31.23
N ASP A 1074 71.91 35.31 -30.68
CA ASP A 1074 73.00 35.95 -31.38
C ASP A 1074 74.20 35.00 -31.60
N ASP A 1075 74.30 33.93 -30.81
CA ASP A 1075 75.41 32.99 -30.82
C ASP A 1075 75.35 32.00 -31.99
N LYS A 1076 76.48 31.91 -32.72
CA LYS A 1076 76.63 31.05 -33.90
C LYS A 1076 77.14 29.67 -33.50
N VAL A 1077 76.41 28.61 -33.86
CA VAL A 1077 76.79 27.21 -33.60
C VAL A 1077 77.10 26.49 -34.92
N PRO A 1078 78.31 25.90 -35.10
CA PRO A 1078 78.63 25.08 -36.27
C PRO A 1078 77.63 23.94 -36.47
N TRP A 1079 77.19 23.68 -37.71
CA TRP A 1079 76.23 22.60 -37.98
C TRP A 1079 76.76 21.22 -37.59
N LYS A 1080 78.08 21.00 -37.67
CA LYS A 1080 78.75 19.77 -37.17
C LYS A 1080 78.67 19.59 -35.66
N GLU A 1081 78.43 20.67 -34.92
CA GLU A 1081 78.32 20.68 -33.45
C GLU A 1081 76.91 21.08 -32.99
N TYR A 1082 75.89 20.82 -33.83
CA TYR A 1082 74.51 21.29 -33.60
C TYR A 1082 73.93 20.91 -32.24
N ARG A 1083 74.37 19.80 -31.65
CA ARG A 1083 73.97 19.34 -30.31
C ARG A 1083 74.31 20.34 -29.20
N LYS A 1084 75.29 21.24 -29.40
CA LYS A 1084 75.60 22.33 -28.45
C LYS A 1084 74.61 23.50 -28.51
N GLY A 1085 73.69 23.50 -29.48
CA GLY A 1085 72.73 24.60 -29.71
C GLY A 1085 71.60 24.72 -28.69
N GLY A 1086 71.50 23.80 -27.72
CA GLY A 1086 70.48 23.81 -26.67
C GLY A 1086 69.80 22.45 -26.50
N PRO A 1087 68.97 22.29 -25.45
CA PRO A 1087 68.35 21.00 -25.12
C PRO A 1087 67.54 20.36 -26.26
N GLU A 1088 66.80 21.17 -27.04
CA GLU A 1088 65.98 20.72 -28.17
C GLU A 1088 66.80 20.15 -29.33
N TYR A 1089 68.06 20.58 -29.49
CA TYR A 1089 68.97 20.08 -30.53
C TYR A 1089 69.83 18.92 -30.03
N ALA A 1090 70.17 18.92 -28.74
CA ALA A 1090 70.97 17.87 -28.10
C ALA A 1090 70.25 16.51 -28.07
N SER A 1091 68.91 16.54 -27.97
CA SER A 1091 68.04 15.35 -27.94
C SER A 1091 67.81 14.70 -29.32
N TRP A 1092 68.46 15.19 -30.38
CA TRP A 1092 68.32 14.65 -31.74
C TRP A 1092 69.64 14.08 -32.27
N SER A 1093 69.56 12.92 -32.92
CA SER A 1093 70.64 12.31 -33.70
C SER A 1093 70.36 12.43 -35.19
N ILE A 1094 71.08 13.32 -35.87
CA ILE A 1094 70.97 13.56 -37.31
C ILE A 1094 72.23 13.00 -37.98
N THR A 1095 72.07 11.91 -38.73
CA THR A 1095 73.18 11.31 -39.49
C THR A 1095 73.52 12.18 -40.70
N PRO A 1096 74.79 12.62 -40.86
CA PRO A 1096 75.21 13.36 -42.05
C PRO A 1096 75.03 12.52 -43.32
N ASP A 1097 74.29 13.05 -44.28
CA ASP A 1097 73.97 12.40 -45.56
C ASP A 1097 73.79 13.44 -46.68
N LEU A 1098 74.24 13.09 -47.89
CA LEU A 1098 74.17 13.90 -49.10
C LEU A 1098 73.12 13.37 -50.10
N SER A 1099 72.19 12.52 -49.64
CA SER A 1099 71.07 12.06 -50.45
C SER A 1099 70.23 13.19 -51.04
N GLU A 1100 69.79 13.02 -52.29
CA GLU A 1100 69.15 14.08 -53.07
C GLU A 1100 67.69 14.38 -52.67
N LEU A 1101 67.00 13.55 -51.88
CA LEU A 1101 65.58 13.71 -51.46
C LEU A 1101 64.61 14.28 -52.54
N PRO A 1102 64.42 13.60 -53.69
CA PRO A 1102 63.54 14.03 -54.79
C PRO A 1102 62.13 14.47 -54.37
N TYR A 1103 61.49 13.77 -53.43
CA TYR A 1103 60.13 14.07 -52.97
C TYR A 1103 60.00 15.49 -52.41
N TRP A 1104 60.88 15.88 -51.47
CA TRP A 1104 60.82 17.20 -50.84
C TRP A 1104 61.29 18.32 -51.78
N LYS A 1105 62.24 18.03 -52.68
CA LYS A 1105 62.64 18.97 -53.74
C LYS A 1105 61.47 19.28 -54.69
N TRP A 1106 60.75 18.26 -55.12
CA TRP A 1106 59.52 18.42 -55.91
C TRP A 1106 58.46 19.21 -55.13
N PHE A 1107 58.20 18.89 -53.87
CA PHE A 1107 57.23 19.61 -53.02
C PHE A 1107 57.52 21.12 -52.97
N VAL A 1108 58.77 21.51 -52.67
CA VAL A 1108 59.17 22.93 -52.60
C VAL A 1108 59.01 23.64 -53.95
N CYS A 1109 59.33 22.97 -55.06
CA CYS A 1109 59.12 23.55 -56.39
C CYS A 1109 57.63 23.66 -56.77
N ARG A 1110 56.82 22.67 -56.40
CA ARG A 1110 55.40 22.60 -56.73
C ARG A 1110 54.58 23.63 -55.96
N PHE A 1111 54.85 23.77 -54.66
CA PHE A 1111 54.15 24.66 -53.75
C PHE A 1111 54.94 25.92 -53.41
N GLN A 1112 55.86 26.33 -54.30
CA GLN A 1112 56.74 27.47 -54.05
C GLN A 1112 55.94 28.72 -53.66
N LYS A 1113 54.96 29.12 -54.47
CA LYS A 1113 54.14 30.32 -54.20
C LYS A 1113 53.31 30.18 -52.93
N ASP A 1114 52.80 28.98 -52.67
CA ASP A 1114 51.97 28.70 -51.49
C ASP A 1114 52.81 28.79 -50.21
N LEU A 1115 54.03 28.25 -50.19
CA LEU A 1115 55.00 28.38 -49.10
C LEU A 1115 55.42 29.83 -48.87
N GLU A 1116 55.70 30.57 -49.96
CA GLU A 1116 56.06 31.98 -49.90
C GLU A 1116 54.93 32.82 -49.28
N ASN A 1117 53.68 32.56 -49.66
CA ASN A 1117 52.50 33.22 -49.11
C ASN A 1117 52.22 32.81 -47.66
N HIS A 1118 52.29 31.52 -47.34
CA HIS A 1118 51.99 30.99 -46.00
C HIS A 1118 52.92 31.58 -44.93
N TYR A 1119 54.22 31.65 -45.22
CA TYR A 1119 55.21 32.19 -44.29
C TYR A 1119 55.51 33.68 -44.47
N LYS A 1120 54.93 34.34 -45.49
CA LYS A 1120 55.25 35.71 -45.91
C LYS A 1120 56.76 35.91 -46.16
N LYS A 1121 57.38 34.96 -46.85
CA LYS A 1121 58.83 34.85 -47.12
C LYS A 1121 59.08 34.49 -48.59
N THR A 1122 60.32 34.55 -49.08
CA THR A 1122 60.66 34.25 -50.49
C THR A 1122 61.58 33.04 -50.60
N LEU A 1123 61.52 32.28 -51.69
CA LEU A 1123 62.50 31.23 -52.02
C LEU A 1123 63.59 31.73 -53.00
N ARG A 1124 63.73 33.05 -53.16
CA ARG A 1124 64.81 33.64 -53.96
C ARG A 1124 66.12 33.52 -53.20
N GLY A 1125 67.05 32.73 -53.75
CA GLY A 1125 68.30 32.35 -53.10
C GLY A 1125 69.15 33.54 -52.68
N PHE A 1126 69.69 33.48 -51.47
CA PHE A 1126 70.79 34.33 -51.04
C PHE A 1126 72.00 33.98 -51.92
N GLN A 1127 72.34 34.85 -52.87
CA GLN A 1127 73.41 34.62 -53.83
C GLN A 1127 74.77 34.49 -53.13
N ARG A 1128 75.29 33.26 -53.04
CA ARG A 1128 76.72 32.90 -53.19
C ARG A 1128 76.87 31.36 -53.13
N LYS A 1129 76.87 30.76 -54.32
CA LYS A 1129 77.24 29.37 -54.69
C LYS A 1129 76.43 28.20 -54.07
N SER A 1130 76.00 27.33 -54.98
CA SER A 1130 75.41 25.98 -54.85
C SER A 1130 74.00 25.86 -54.27
N VAL A 1131 72.99 26.03 -55.12
CA VAL A 1131 71.84 25.13 -55.40
C VAL A 1131 70.94 25.88 -56.40
N ASN A 1132 70.70 25.31 -57.59
CA ASN A 1132 69.81 25.91 -58.58
C ASN A 1132 68.40 25.30 -58.43
N LEU A 1133 67.41 26.10 -58.03
CA LEU A 1133 66.00 25.68 -58.00
C LEU A 1133 65.50 25.21 -59.39
N ASP A 1134 66.12 25.67 -60.48
CA ASP A 1134 65.79 25.21 -61.84
C ASP A 1134 66.22 23.76 -62.10
N GLU A 1135 67.20 23.23 -61.36
CA GLU A 1135 67.53 21.79 -61.41
C GLU A 1135 66.47 20.96 -60.69
N TRP A 1136 65.90 21.48 -59.60
CA TRP A 1136 64.84 20.78 -58.85
C TRP A 1136 63.51 20.76 -59.60
N ARG A 1137 63.25 21.75 -60.48
CA ARG A 1137 62.08 21.77 -61.38
C ARG A 1137 62.05 20.60 -62.37
N LYS A 1138 63.15 19.85 -62.52
CA LYS A 1138 63.21 18.65 -63.36
C LYS A 1138 62.53 17.44 -62.73
N TYR A 1139 62.35 17.40 -61.41
CA TYR A 1139 61.62 16.32 -60.75
C TYR A 1139 60.12 16.46 -61.02
N LEU A 1140 59.52 15.41 -61.59
CA LEU A 1140 58.07 15.32 -61.79
C LEU A 1140 57.40 14.68 -60.56
N GLN A 1141 56.07 14.79 -60.48
CA GLN A 1141 55.26 14.14 -59.43
C GLN A 1141 55.50 12.63 -59.38
N GLU A 1142 55.65 11.98 -60.54
CA GLU A 1142 55.99 10.56 -60.61
C GLU A 1142 57.37 10.25 -60.03
N ASP A 1143 58.35 11.12 -60.24
CA ASP A 1143 59.70 10.95 -59.70
C ASP A 1143 59.69 11.09 -58.17
N ALA A 1144 58.88 12.02 -57.65
CA ALA A 1144 58.65 12.18 -56.22
C ALA A 1144 58.02 10.90 -55.61
N ILE A 1145 56.93 10.40 -56.21
CA ILE A 1145 56.24 9.19 -55.72
C ILE A 1145 57.13 7.95 -55.83
N LYS A 1146 57.79 7.71 -56.96
CA LYS A 1146 58.74 6.59 -57.14
C LYS A 1146 59.90 6.65 -56.16
N SER A 1147 60.30 7.86 -55.76
CA SER A 1147 61.37 8.02 -54.78
C SER A 1147 60.98 7.48 -53.40
N LEU A 1148 59.69 7.53 -53.02
CA LEU A 1148 59.22 6.98 -51.75
C LEU A 1148 59.53 5.49 -51.60
N ASP A 1149 59.51 4.69 -52.68
CA ASP A 1149 59.83 3.26 -52.64
C ASP A 1149 61.33 2.95 -52.38
N LYS A 1150 62.20 3.94 -52.60
CA LYS A 1150 63.64 3.82 -52.30
C LYS A 1150 63.99 4.27 -50.89
N TYR A 1151 63.08 4.99 -50.24
CA TYR A 1151 63.31 5.61 -48.94
C TYR A 1151 62.48 4.92 -47.84
N ILE A 1152 61.25 4.51 -48.12
CA ILE A 1152 60.33 3.90 -47.14
C ILE A 1152 59.84 2.55 -47.65
#